data_AF-A0A1H3X0J4-F1
#
_entry.id   AF-A0A1H3X0J4-F1
#
_cell.length_a   1.000
_cell.length_b   1.000
_cell.length_c   1.000
_cell.angle_alpha   90.00
_cell.angle_beta   90.00
_cell.angle_gamma   90.00
#
_symmetry.space_group_name_H-M   'P 1'
#
loop_
_entity.id
_entity.type
_entity.pdbx_description
1 polymer ?
#
loop_
_entity_poly.entity_id
_entity_poly.type
_entity_poly.pdbx_seq_one_letter_code
_entity_poly.pdbx_strand_id
1 'polypeptide(L)'
;MLTAIVMALGAWAQKTLTVSKDGSGDYTTVQAAIDAVAEGETATIMVKAGTYDEMVKIGKRSKPSTKCISLIGEGMDKTIITAANGKNNIGSGKDVRDYATLGVFAPDFYAQDICIQNTGGKAAGQALALHMDGDCSTFYHCKIAGYQDTHRTKKGVRSYYKECVIEGATDYIYAGGTCWFDHCTLNCVAGGYITAPEDITVYTTAEDGTKIWLGFIFNECMVTKASGVSDNSVSLGRCWAEEKCGSMFLNCQLNNVIKTAGWETMGGNDGTKSYYAEYKSKNGSALADVSSRISWSHQLTDADYDKVNTWAKVDAAYRAINTSASAFDPESVIAAHKTTDDYAPLENKLLAFPTARGFGKYVTGGRGGKVVEVTNLEDDPKNPSEGSLRWALTVAGKENATIVFRVSGVIKIQPNAQKVRDLRANLKNVTIAGQTAPGEGILIRGGKMNFGGSDNLIIRNLRFRIGDIDEADLAKPTDSRFIKGAGFGLENAKNVIIDHCCFGWSGEENMTMYDNHFTTVQWCIVHEGLYDAGHQKGARSYANQWGGSPATYHHNLLAHNYNRSSRLNGASSTTEDRNVFMEYFNNVNYNWGKKNSCYGGENEAGTYSSHECNFVGNYYKPGPSTPSGSYFMELSAARSGKTLNPNPSRWYFADNVMEGSSSATNDNWSAIHNNTSYTVAGMKSETLVYPSAEVTRLDKCKFEDYDSYRTPTESAEEAYEHVLDKAGTINRDQTEVRIVNEVRNKQALYKGTTLNKAGFIDSPDDAEGWSTYAAATPVVDNDHDGMADEWETAHGLNPADPEDGKLVASAEGYTALEIYLNSLMGEYISMTPTAIRTVNARSSEVVGRQYFTIDGRQVQHLQHGLNIVRETLADGSVRTTKVIAK
;
A
#
# COMPACT_ATOMS: atom_id res chain seq x y z
N MET A 1 -10.05 -15.40 -51.05
CA MET A 1 -10.07 -14.02 -51.57
C MET A 1 -9.91 -13.08 -50.38
N LEU A 2 -8.72 -12.50 -50.24
CA LEU A 2 -8.49 -11.26 -49.48
C LEU A 2 -9.39 -10.15 -50.05
N THR A 3 -9.92 -9.25 -49.21
CA THR A 3 -9.49 -7.83 -49.11
C THR A 3 -10.21 -7.17 -47.91
N ALA A 4 -9.44 -6.34 -47.21
CA ALA A 4 -9.68 -5.68 -45.94
C ALA A 4 -10.89 -4.74 -45.83
N ILE A 5 -11.37 -4.54 -44.59
CA ILE A 5 -11.50 -3.20 -44.01
C ILE A 5 -10.87 -3.21 -42.60
N VAL A 6 -9.72 -2.56 -42.51
CA VAL A 6 -9.14 -2.00 -41.29
C VAL A 6 -10.04 -0.84 -40.86
N MET A 7 -10.58 -0.87 -39.64
CA MET A 7 -10.95 0.35 -38.91
C MET A 7 -10.27 0.33 -37.55
N ALA A 8 -9.14 1.06 -37.50
CA ALA A 8 -8.59 1.78 -36.37
C ALA A 8 -8.63 1.11 -34.98
N LEU A 9 -7.65 0.24 -34.73
CA LEU A 9 -7.00 0.17 -33.42
C LEU A 9 -6.19 1.46 -33.21
N GLY A 10 -6.90 2.55 -32.88
CA GLY A 10 -6.30 3.64 -32.14
C GLY A 10 -6.42 3.28 -30.66
N ALA A 11 -5.31 3.05 -29.98
CA ALA A 11 -5.29 3.20 -28.53
C ALA A 11 -5.57 4.69 -28.25
N TRP A 12 -6.83 5.05 -28.06
CA TRP A 12 -7.20 6.38 -27.60
C TRP A 12 -6.71 6.46 -26.15
N ALA A 13 -5.64 7.21 -25.92
CA ALA A 13 -5.22 7.55 -24.57
C ALA A 13 -6.45 8.08 -23.81
N GLN A 14 -6.83 7.41 -22.72
CA GLN A 14 -7.94 7.82 -21.88
C GLN A 14 -7.65 9.22 -21.34
N LYS A 15 -8.44 10.21 -21.78
CA LYS A 15 -8.26 11.62 -21.40
C LYS A 15 -8.41 11.73 -19.89
N THR A 16 -7.33 12.08 -19.20
CA THR A 16 -7.35 12.27 -17.74
C THR A 16 -7.25 13.76 -17.43
N LEU A 17 -8.20 14.27 -16.65
CA LEU A 17 -8.25 15.66 -16.20
C LEU A 17 -8.22 15.70 -14.68
N THR A 18 -7.56 16.68 -14.08
CA THR A 18 -7.51 16.87 -12.63
C THR A 18 -8.29 18.12 -12.23
N VAL A 19 -9.12 17.99 -11.20
CA VAL A 19 -9.85 19.09 -10.57
C VAL A 19 -9.26 19.33 -9.18
N SER A 20 -8.82 20.55 -8.89
CA SER A 20 -8.42 20.95 -7.54
C SER A 20 -8.90 22.36 -7.22
N LYS A 21 -9.56 22.50 -6.07
CA LYS A 21 -10.13 23.79 -5.63
C LYS A 21 -9.06 24.85 -5.34
N ASP A 22 -7.84 24.45 -4.99
CA ASP A 22 -6.71 25.36 -4.73
C ASP A 22 -5.98 25.82 -6.00
N GLY A 23 -6.40 25.34 -7.17
CA GLY A 23 -5.79 25.67 -8.47
C GLY A 23 -4.60 24.79 -8.85
N SER A 24 -4.28 23.73 -8.10
CA SER A 24 -3.19 22.81 -8.43
C SER A 24 -3.53 21.80 -9.53
N GLY A 25 -4.79 21.75 -10.00
CA GLY A 25 -5.27 20.87 -11.06
C GLY A 25 -5.54 21.62 -12.37
N ASP A 26 -5.91 20.88 -13.42
CA ASP A 26 -6.27 21.44 -14.73
C ASP A 26 -7.50 22.37 -14.66
N TYR A 27 -8.41 22.08 -13.74
CA TYR A 27 -9.62 22.85 -13.49
C TYR A 27 -9.84 23.07 -11.99
N THR A 28 -10.57 24.14 -11.64
CA THR A 28 -10.96 24.42 -10.26
C THR A 28 -12.37 23.95 -9.92
N THR A 29 -13.15 23.53 -10.92
CA THR A 29 -14.51 23.02 -10.74
C THR A 29 -14.72 21.75 -11.57
N VAL A 30 -15.59 20.87 -11.07
CA VAL A 30 -15.92 19.59 -11.71
C VAL A 30 -16.66 19.82 -13.03
N GLN A 31 -17.59 20.80 -13.07
CA GLN A 31 -18.32 21.11 -14.30
C GLN A 31 -17.38 21.58 -15.42
N ALA A 32 -16.37 22.40 -15.12
CA ALA A 32 -15.45 22.90 -16.13
C ALA A 32 -14.63 21.77 -16.78
N ALA A 33 -14.21 20.78 -15.99
CA ALA A 33 -13.53 19.59 -16.51
C ALA A 33 -14.45 18.76 -17.42
N ILE A 34 -15.71 18.55 -17.03
CA ILE A 34 -16.70 17.85 -17.85
C ILE A 34 -16.98 18.58 -19.17
N ASP A 35 -17.11 19.91 -19.12
CA ASP A 35 -17.38 20.74 -20.30
C ASP A 35 -16.23 20.69 -21.32
N ALA A 36 -15.00 20.46 -20.86
CA ALA A 36 -13.82 20.30 -21.71
C ALA A 36 -13.72 18.94 -22.42
N VAL A 37 -14.55 17.96 -22.06
CA VAL A 37 -14.66 16.66 -22.75
C VAL A 37 -15.62 16.80 -23.92
N ALA A 38 -15.23 16.35 -25.12
CA ALA A 38 -16.10 16.43 -26.29
C ALA A 38 -17.13 15.28 -26.32
N GLU A 39 -18.25 15.45 -27.02
CA GLU A 39 -19.23 14.38 -27.20
C GLU A 39 -18.60 13.17 -27.90
N GLY A 40 -18.82 11.96 -27.37
CA GLY A 40 -18.24 10.72 -27.88
C GLY A 40 -16.85 10.40 -27.33
N GLU A 41 -16.26 11.26 -26.50
CA GLU A 41 -15.01 10.98 -25.80
C GLU A 41 -15.23 10.25 -24.47
N THR A 42 -14.23 9.45 -24.09
CA THR A 42 -14.09 8.87 -22.74
C THR A 42 -13.07 9.66 -21.95
N ALA A 43 -13.39 10.02 -20.70
CA ALA A 43 -12.47 10.73 -19.82
C ALA A 43 -12.58 10.30 -18.35
N THR A 44 -11.42 10.26 -17.68
CA THR A 44 -11.32 10.17 -16.22
C THR A 44 -11.07 11.57 -15.66
N ILE A 45 -11.85 11.96 -14.66
CA ILE A 45 -11.72 13.23 -13.96
C ILE A 45 -11.36 12.92 -12.51
N MET A 46 -10.10 13.17 -12.15
CA MET A 46 -9.60 13.04 -10.80
C MET A 46 -9.97 14.29 -10.00
N VAL A 47 -10.70 14.15 -8.91
CA VAL A 47 -11.20 15.27 -8.11
C VAL A 47 -10.49 15.25 -6.75
N LYS A 48 -9.62 16.24 -6.53
CA LYS A 48 -8.88 16.39 -5.26
C LYS A 48 -9.81 16.65 -4.08
N ALA A 49 -9.37 16.29 -2.88
CA ALA A 49 -10.09 16.54 -1.65
C ALA A 49 -10.54 18.00 -1.53
N GLY A 50 -11.78 18.21 -1.12
CA GLY A 50 -12.41 19.52 -1.03
C GLY A 50 -13.93 19.44 -1.18
N THR A 51 -14.58 20.54 -0.78
CA THR A 51 -16.03 20.74 -1.01
C THR A 51 -16.26 21.65 -2.21
N TYR A 52 -16.88 21.10 -3.25
CA TYR A 52 -17.24 21.73 -4.50
C TYR A 52 -18.73 22.11 -4.45
N ASP A 53 -19.01 23.39 -4.21
CA ASP A 53 -20.37 23.94 -4.15
C ASP A 53 -20.82 24.30 -5.57
N GLU A 54 -21.27 23.28 -6.30
CA GLU A 54 -21.70 23.38 -7.69
C GLU A 54 -22.74 22.32 -8.05
N MET A 55 -23.60 22.63 -9.02
CA MET A 55 -24.39 21.60 -9.70
C MET A 55 -23.60 21.07 -10.89
N VAL A 56 -23.42 19.76 -10.93
CA VAL A 56 -22.69 19.07 -11.99
C VAL A 56 -23.66 18.36 -12.93
N LYS A 57 -23.48 18.53 -14.24
CA LYS A 57 -24.31 17.95 -15.28
C LYS A 57 -23.46 17.37 -16.41
N ILE A 58 -23.78 16.13 -16.76
CA ILE A 58 -23.22 15.44 -17.92
C ILE A 58 -24.37 15.25 -18.92
N GLY A 59 -24.54 16.23 -19.80
CA GLY A 59 -25.73 16.34 -20.66
C GLY A 59 -26.96 16.91 -19.93
N LYS A 60 -28.14 16.77 -20.55
CA LYS A 60 -29.44 17.20 -19.96
C LYS A 60 -30.60 16.39 -20.52
N ARG A 61 -31.75 16.39 -19.85
CA ARG A 61 -32.96 15.65 -20.28
C ARG A 61 -33.36 15.88 -21.75
N SER A 62 -33.28 17.12 -22.22
CA SER A 62 -33.64 17.48 -23.61
C SER A 62 -32.55 17.20 -24.64
N LYS A 63 -31.33 16.91 -24.18
CA LYS A 63 -30.16 16.60 -25.02
C LYS A 63 -29.20 15.73 -24.19
N PRO A 64 -29.42 14.40 -24.14
CA PRO A 64 -28.49 13.46 -23.54
C PRO A 64 -27.09 13.62 -24.14
N SER A 65 -26.06 13.29 -23.36
CA SER A 65 -24.67 13.34 -23.81
C SER A 65 -24.19 11.95 -24.21
N THR A 66 -23.24 11.89 -25.13
CA THR A 66 -22.55 10.66 -25.56
C THR A 66 -21.13 10.57 -24.96
N LYS A 67 -20.81 11.39 -23.95
CA LYS A 67 -19.57 11.30 -23.18
C LYS A 67 -19.59 10.06 -22.28
N CYS A 68 -18.44 9.40 -22.10
CA CYS A 68 -18.24 8.39 -21.07
C CYS A 68 -17.32 8.99 -20.00
N ILE A 69 -17.84 9.25 -18.80
CA ILE A 69 -17.11 9.99 -17.75
C ILE A 69 -16.93 9.13 -16.51
N SER A 70 -15.70 9.10 -16.02
CA SER A 70 -15.35 8.55 -14.70
C SER A 70 -14.98 9.68 -13.76
N LEU A 71 -15.65 9.83 -12.61
CA LEU A 71 -15.30 10.78 -11.55
C LEU A 71 -14.67 10.05 -10.37
N ILE A 72 -13.39 10.32 -10.06
CA ILE A 72 -12.66 9.62 -8.99
C ILE A 72 -12.18 10.64 -7.96
N GLY A 73 -12.68 10.55 -6.73
CA GLY A 73 -12.25 11.40 -5.60
C GLY A 73 -11.13 10.81 -4.76
N GLU A 74 -10.64 11.55 -3.76
CA GLU A 74 -9.64 11.09 -2.78
C GLU A 74 -10.26 10.50 -1.48
N GLY A 75 -11.55 10.18 -1.52
CA GLY A 75 -12.31 9.53 -0.46
C GLY A 75 -13.69 10.18 -0.27
N MET A 76 -14.72 9.36 -0.01
CA MET A 76 -16.11 9.85 0.06
C MET A 76 -16.34 10.90 1.17
N ASP A 77 -15.55 10.92 2.24
CA ASP A 77 -15.64 11.95 3.30
C ASP A 77 -14.77 13.19 3.05
N LYS A 78 -13.95 13.17 2.00
CA LYS A 78 -12.96 14.22 1.69
C LYS A 78 -13.33 15.00 0.43
N THR A 79 -13.88 14.32 -0.56
CA THR A 79 -14.23 14.91 -1.86
C THR A 79 -15.75 15.01 -1.95
N ILE A 80 -16.28 16.23 -1.91
CA ILE A 80 -17.73 16.46 -1.73
C ILE A 80 -18.23 17.40 -2.83
N ILE A 81 -19.14 16.94 -3.67
CA ILE A 81 -19.93 17.79 -4.58
C ILE A 81 -21.25 18.10 -3.87
N THR A 82 -21.58 19.38 -3.72
CA THR A 82 -22.74 19.81 -2.95
C THR A 82 -23.56 20.90 -3.62
N ALA A 83 -24.88 20.82 -3.42
CA ALA A 83 -25.83 21.90 -3.69
C ALA A 83 -26.99 21.84 -2.68
N ALA A 84 -27.90 22.81 -2.71
CA ALA A 84 -29.07 22.85 -1.80
C ALA A 84 -30.41 23.08 -2.53
N ASN A 85 -30.48 22.71 -3.82
CA ASN A 85 -31.64 22.95 -4.67
C ASN A 85 -32.75 21.92 -4.43
N GLY A 86 -33.99 22.39 -4.25
CA GLY A 86 -35.18 21.56 -4.13
C GLY A 86 -36.46 22.30 -4.50
N LYS A 87 -37.57 21.58 -4.52
CA LYS A 87 -38.86 22.05 -5.05
C LYS A 87 -39.29 23.42 -4.52
N ASN A 88 -39.03 23.69 -3.25
CA ASN A 88 -39.48 24.90 -2.58
C ASN A 88 -38.57 26.12 -2.82
N ASN A 89 -37.35 25.93 -3.31
CA ASN A 89 -36.37 27.01 -3.46
C ASN A 89 -35.82 27.20 -4.88
N ILE A 90 -36.13 26.32 -5.85
CA ILE A 90 -35.71 26.51 -7.25
C ILE A 90 -36.56 27.54 -8.02
N GLY A 91 -37.79 27.82 -7.57
CA GLY A 91 -38.75 28.73 -8.19
C GLY A 91 -39.89 28.05 -8.96
N SER A 92 -41.02 28.75 -9.13
CA SER A 92 -42.24 28.23 -9.74
C SER A 92 -42.05 27.76 -11.19
N GLY A 93 -42.77 26.71 -11.58
CA GLY A 93 -42.72 26.13 -12.94
C GLY A 93 -41.47 25.32 -13.27
N LYS A 94 -40.48 25.24 -12.36
CA LYS A 94 -39.28 24.42 -12.53
C LYS A 94 -39.47 23.00 -11.99
N ASP A 95 -38.68 22.11 -12.58
CA ASP A 95 -38.68 20.68 -12.31
C ASP A 95 -37.38 20.30 -11.60
N VAL A 96 -37.49 19.69 -10.42
CA VAL A 96 -36.34 19.31 -9.57
C VAL A 96 -35.35 18.38 -10.28
N ARG A 97 -35.81 17.65 -11.30
CA ARG A 97 -34.98 16.80 -12.15
C ARG A 97 -33.88 17.57 -12.89
N ASP A 98 -34.07 18.86 -13.16
CA ASP A 98 -33.04 19.70 -13.80
C ASP A 98 -32.09 20.36 -12.79
N TYR A 99 -32.25 20.12 -11.49
CA TYR A 99 -31.52 20.79 -10.41
C TYR A 99 -30.93 19.81 -9.39
N ALA A 100 -30.71 18.56 -9.79
CA ALA A 100 -29.94 17.62 -8.98
C ALA A 100 -28.51 18.15 -8.74
N THR A 101 -27.92 17.78 -7.61
CA THR A 101 -26.50 18.10 -7.33
C THR A 101 -25.59 17.50 -8.39
N LEU A 102 -25.81 16.22 -8.74
CA LEU A 102 -25.24 15.57 -9.91
C LEU A 102 -26.35 15.02 -10.81
N GLY A 103 -26.39 15.48 -12.07
CA GLY A 103 -27.28 14.96 -13.10
C GLY A 103 -26.51 14.28 -14.24
N VAL A 104 -26.69 12.98 -14.41
CA VAL A 104 -25.98 12.16 -15.40
C VAL A 104 -26.94 11.70 -16.49
N PHE A 105 -26.79 12.29 -17.68
CA PHE A 105 -27.58 12.00 -18.89
C PHE A 105 -26.71 11.37 -19.98
N ALA A 106 -25.67 10.63 -19.58
CA ALA A 106 -24.69 10.01 -20.47
C ALA A 106 -24.47 8.54 -20.05
N PRO A 107 -24.22 7.62 -20.99
CA PRO A 107 -24.03 6.20 -20.70
C PRO A 107 -22.68 5.92 -20.03
N ASP A 108 -22.55 4.74 -19.44
CA ASP A 108 -21.29 4.17 -18.93
C ASP A 108 -20.56 5.09 -17.94
N PHE A 109 -21.33 5.83 -17.13
CA PHE A 109 -20.79 6.71 -16.10
C PHE A 109 -20.20 5.91 -14.94
N TYR A 110 -19.04 6.33 -14.45
CA TYR A 110 -18.39 5.76 -13.27
C TYR A 110 -18.14 6.82 -12.20
N ALA A 111 -18.35 6.46 -10.93
CA ALA A 111 -17.89 7.28 -9.80
C ALA A 111 -17.26 6.43 -8.69
N GLN A 112 -16.15 6.94 -8.13
CA GLN A 112 -15.46 6.34 -6.99
C GLN A 112 -15.02 7.38 -5.96
N ASP A 113 -15.03 7.01 -4.68
CA ASP A 113 -14.37 7.76 -3.61
C ASP A 113 -14.83 9.22 -3.48
N ILE A 114 -16.12 9.46 -3.69
CA ILE A 114 -16.70 10.81 -3.72
C ILE A 114 -18.08 10.86 -3.04
N CYS A 115 -18.37 12.00 -2.39
CA CYS A 115 -19.70 12.32 -1.89
C CYS A 115 -20.44 13.27 -2.84
N ILE A 116 -21.70 12.95 -3.11
CA ILE A 116 -22.66 13.78 -3.82
C ILE A 116 -23.79 14.08 -2.83
N GLN A 117 -23.95 15.33 -2.42
CA GLN A 117 -24.91 15.67 -1.38
C GLN A 117 -25.81 16.86 -1.71
N ASN A 118 -27.09 16.72 -1.40
CA ASN A 118 -28.04 17.83 -1.38
C ASN A 118 -28.34 18.27 0.06
N THR A 119 -27.93 19.48 0.41
CA THR A 119 -28.03 20.03 1.78
C THR A 119 -29.31 20.83 2.03
N GLY A 120 -30.26 20.84 1.08
CA GLY A 120 -31.53 21.57 1.21
C GLY A 120 -32.42 21.08 2.36
N GLY A 121 -32.23 19.83 2.81
CA GLY A 121 -32.94 19.23 3.93
C GLY A 121 -34.46 19.19 3.75
N LYS A 122 -35.20 18.99 4.86
CA LYS A 122 -36.67 18.91 4.85
C LYS A 122 -37.35 20.15 4.27
N ALA A 123 -36.77 21.34 4.48
CA ALA A 123 -37.36 22.61 4.05
C ALA A 123 -37.41 22.77 2.53
N ALA A 124 -36.47 22.14 1.80
CA ALA A 124 -36.41 22.22 0.35
C ALA A 124 -37.49 21.42 -0.38
N GLY A 125 -38.22 20.53 0.31
CA GLY A 125 -39.12 19.56 -0.33
C GLY A 125 -38.31 18.49 -1.07
N GLN A 126 -38.76 18.06 -2.25
CA GLN A 126 -37.99 17.16 -3.13
C GLN A 126 -36.67 17.80 -3.53
N ALA A 127 -35.54 17.15 -3.23
CA ALA A 127 -34.21 17.72 -3.42
C ALA A 127 -33.20 16.61 -3.79
N LEU A 128 -32.92 16.47 -5.08
CA LEU A 128 -32.10 15.38 -5.60
C LEU A 128 -30.61 15.65 -5.32
N ALA A 129 -29.93 14.67 -4.75
CA ALA A 129 -28.48 14.59 -4.78
C ALA A 129 -28.04 14.01 -6.13
N LEU A 130 -28.64 12.90 -6.55
CA LEU A 130 -28.29 12.19 -7.77
C LEU A 130 -29.51 12.00 -8.70
N HIS A 131 -29.31 12.27 -9.98
CA HIS A 131 -30.26 11.97 -11.04
C HIS A 131 -29.58 11.22 -12.19
N MET A 132 -29.97 9.94 -12.34
CA MET A 132 -29.50 9.05 -13.40
C MET A 132 -30.52 8.90 -14.54
N ASP A 133 -30.09 9.27 -15.74
CA ASP A 133 -30.83 9.10 -17.00
C ASP A 133 -30.01 8.34 -18.06
N GLY A 134 -28.69 8.16 -17.82
CA GLY A 134 -27.81 7.32 -18.61
C GLY A 134 -27.83 5.84 -18.17
N ASP A 135 -27.66 4.94 -19.12
CA ASP A 135 -27.61 3.48 -18.86
C ASP A 135 -26.21 3.04 -18.42
N CYS A 136 -26.10 1.88 -17.78
CA CYS A 136 -24.85 1.24 -17.37
C CYS A 136 -23.97 2.06 -16.42
N SER A 137 -24.55 2.74 -15.43
CA SER A 137 -23.76 3.56 -14.50
C SER A 137 -23.31 2.80 -13.25
N THR A 138 -22.06 2.98 -12.84
CA THR A 138 -21.42 2.27 -11.71
C THR A 138 -20.92 3.25 -10.65
N PHE A 139 -21.22 2.97 -9.38
CA PHE A 139 -20.75 3.72 -8.22
C PHE A 139 -20.05 2.77 -7.24
N TYR A 140 -18.83 3.09 -6.85
CA TYR A 140 -18.03 2.31 -5.92
C TYR A 140 -17.50 3.17 -4.78
N HIS A 141 -17.77 2.78 -3.53
CA HIS A 141 -17.26 3.53 -2.37
C HIS A 141 -17.64 5.04 -2.41
N CYS A 142 -18.90 5.32 -2.74
CA CYS A 142 -19.45 6.67 -2.85
C CYS A 142 -20.48 6.96 -1.75
N LYS A 143 -20.66 8.23 -1.39
CA LYS A 143 -21.73 8.68 -0.51
C LYS A 143 -22.74 9.54 -1.28
N ILE A 144 -24.01 9.14 -1.29
CA ILE A 144 -25.10 9.88 -1.94
C ILE A 144 -26.09 10.33 -0.85
N ALA A 145 -26.08 11.61 -0.50
CA ALA A 145 -26.74 12.08 0.72
C ALA A 145 -27.77 13.19 0.46
N GLY A 146 -28.92 13.10 1.14
CA GLY A 146 -30.00 14.08 1.02
C GLY A 146 -31.09 13.89 2.08
N TYR A 147 -32.31 14.31 1.77
CA TYR A 147 -33.46 14.17 2.68
C TYR A 147 -34.68 13.56 1.98
N GLN A 148 -35.35 14.32 1.11
CA GLN A 148 -36.45 13.80 0.28
C GLN A 148 -35.97 13.69 -1.17
N ASP A 149 -36.25 12.56 -1.82
CA ASP A 149 -35.91 12.29 -3.22
C ASP A 149 -34.39 12.33 -3.49
N THR A 150 -33.57 11.84 -2.56
CA THR A 150 -32.09 11.88 -2.65
C THR A 150 -31.56 11.28 -3.97
N HIS A 151 -32.05 10.10 -4.35
CA HIS A 151 -31.58 9.31 -5.48
C HIS A 151 -32.72 9.01 -6.45
N ARG A 152 -32.49 9.31 -7.73
CA ARG A 152 -33.42 9.02 -8.82
C ARG A 152 -32.73 8.27 -9.94
N THR A 153 -33.33 7.15 -10.37
CA THR A 153 -32.94 6.45 -11.62
C THR A 153 -34.15 6.31 -12.55
N LYS A 154 -34.02 6.80 -13.79
CA LYS A 154 -35.11 6.76 -14.79
C LYS A 154 -35.46 5.34 -15.21
N LYS A 155 -36.72 5.15 -15.60
CA LYS A 155 -37.18 3.89 -16.21
C LYS A 155 -36.40 3.50 -17.45
N GLY A 156 -36.05 2.21 -17.54
CA GLY A 156 -35.27 1.67 -18.65
C GLY A 156 -33.80 2.08 -18.64
N VAL A 157 -33.23 2.38 -17.47
CA VAL A 157 -31.78 2.57 -17.29
C VAL A 157 -31.30 1.70 -16.12
N ARG A 158 -30.07 1.20 -16.23
CA ARG A 158 -29.41 0.36 -15.24
C ARG A 158 -28.37 1.14 -14.45
N SER A 159 -28.32 0.89 -13.15
CA SER A 159 -27.23 1.40 -12.30
C SER A 159 -26.83 0.42 -11.20
N TYR A 160 -25.55 0.42 -10.85
CA TYR A 160 -24.95 -0.48 -9.88
C TYR A 160 -24.20 0.32 -8.82
N TYR A 161 -24.40 -0.01 -7.54
CA TYR A 161 -23.81 0.65 -6.40
C TYR A 161 -23.18 -0.41 -5.50
N LYS A 162 -21.88 -0.32 -5.22
CA LYS A 162 -21.17 -1.24 -4.33
C LYS A 162 -20.41 -0.51 -3.23
N GLU A 163 -20.61 -0.95 -2.00
CA GLU A 163 -19.97 -0.36 -0.81
C GLU A 163 -20.28 1.15 -0.66
N CYS A 164 -21.45 1.58 -1.13
CA CYS A 164 -21.88 2.98 -1.06
C CYS A 164 -22.69 3.28 0.21
N VAL A 165 -22.74 4.55 0.59
CA VAL A 165 -23.65 5.08 1.62
C VAL A 165 -24.75 5.90 0.94
N ILE A 166 -26.01 5.53 1.13
CA ILE A 166 -27.17 6.28 0.62
C ILE A 166 -27.93 6.86 1.82
N GLU A 167 -28.10 8.18 1.88
CA GLU A 167 -28.75 8.85 3.01
C GLU A 167 -30.03 9.59 2.61
N GLY A 168 -31.09 9.41 3.40
CA GLY A 168 -32.32 10.14 3.22
C GLY A 168 -33.43 9.78 4.20
N ALA A 169 -34.61 10.33 3.96
CA ALA A 169 -35.78 10.23 4.82
C ALA A 169 -37.03 9.78 4.04
N THR A 170 -37.51 10.60 3.11
CA THR A 170 -38.75 10.33 2.36
C THR A 170 -38.43 9.98 0.92
N ASP A 171 -38.87 8.81 0.47
CA ASP A 171 -38.74 8.34 -0.93
C ASP A 171 -37.31 8.50 -1.47
N TYR A 172 -36.32 8.25 -0.62
CA TYR A 172 -34.98 8.72 -0.92
C TYR A 172 -34.27 7.90 -2.01
N ILE A 173 -34.85 6.77 -2.43
CA ILE A 173 -34.54 6.03 -3.66
C ILE A 173 -35.85 5.84 -4.45
N TYR A 174 -36.00 6.49 -5.60
CA TYR A 174 -37.30 6.49 -6.31
C TYR A 174 -37.18 6.48 -7.85
N ALA A 175 -38.35 6.36 -8.50
CA ALA A 175 -38.57 6.19 -9.93
C ALA A 175 -38.48 4.73 -10.43
N GLY A 176 -38.06 4.47 -11.67
CA GLY A 176 -38.34 3.21 -12.38
C GLY A 176 -37.15 2.46 -12.95
N GLY A 177 -35.93 2.84 -12.60
CA GLY A 177 -34.72 2.18 -13.07
C GLY A 177 -34.48 0.80 -12.46
N THR A 178 -33.66 -0.01 -13.13
CA THR A 178 -33.16 -1.27 -12.59
C THR A 178 -31.85 -1.00 -11.85
N CYS A 179 -31.89 -1.00 -10.51
CA CYS A 179 -30.76 -0.65 -9.67
C CYS A 179 -30.37 -1.81 -8.77
N TRP A 180 -29.06 -2.11 -8.73
CA TRP A 180 -28.50 -3.08 -7.81
C TRP A 180 -27.62 -2.37 -6.78
N PHE A 181 -27.93 -2.57 -5.52
CA PHE A 181 -27.15 -2.09 -4.39
C PHE A 181 -26.52 -3.28 -3.70
N ASP A 182 -25.20 -3.36 -3.70
CA ASP A 182 -24.42 -4.46 -3.14
C ASP A 182 -23.59 -3.98 -1.96
N HIS A 183 -23.76 -4.58 -0.79
CA HIS A 183 -23.00 -4.21 0.41
C HIS A 183 -23.10 -2.71 0.79
N CYS A 184 -24.20 -2.05 0.41
CA CYS A 184 -24.40 -0.63 0.69
C CYS A 184 -24.96 -0.38 2.10
N THR A 185 -24.71 0.80 2.65
CA THR A 185 -25.39 1.31 3.85
C THR A 185 -26.52 2.26 3.44
N LEU A 186 -27.73 1.97 3.91
CA LEU A 186 -28.94 2.78 3.72
C LEU A 186 -29.22 3.52 5.02
N ASN A 187 -28.74 4.76 5.14
CA ASN A 187 -28.82 5.54 6.38
C ASN A 187 -30.07 6.42 6.41
N CYS A 188 -30.98 6.13 7.34
CA CYS A 188 -32.21 6.89 7.52
C CYS A 188 -31.98 8.11 8.41
N VAL A 189 -32.14 9.31 7.86
CA VAL A 189 -31.93 10.57 8.62
C VAL A 189 -33.19 11.09 9.32
N ALA A 190 -34.35 10.52 9.00
CA ALA A 190 -35.62 10.71 9.70
C ALA A 190 -36.54 9.51 9.43
N GLY A 191 -37.68 9.46 10.13
CA GLY A 191 -38.76 8.54 9.77
C GLY A 191 -39.29 8.83 8.36
N GLY A 192 -39.65 7.79 7.62
CA GLY A 192 -40.06 7.91 6.21
C GLY A 192 -39.99 6.60 5.44
N TYR A 193 -39.50 6.65 4.20
CA TYR A 193 -39.58 5.57 3.22
C TYR A 193 -38.25 5.45 2.47
N ILE A 194 -37.67 4.24 2.46
CA ILE A 194 -36.43 3.99 1.73
C ILE A 194 -36.68 4.08 0.23
N THR A 195 -37.65 3.31 -0.26
CA THR A 195 -37.96 3.24 -1.69
C THR A 195 -39.34 3.75 -2.08
N ALA A 196 -39.44 4.32 -3.27
CA ALA A 196 -40.71 4.65 -3.94
C ALA A 196 -40.64 4.34 -5.45
N PRO A 197 -40.69 3.04 -5.83
CA PRO A 197 -40.60 2.67 -7.24
C PRO A 197 -41.89 2.99 -8.01
N GLU A 198 -41.75 3.26 -9.31
CA GLU A 198 -42.84 3.36 -10.29
C GLU A 198 -42.39 2.85 -11.67
N ASP A 199 -43.35 2.54 -12.56
CA ASP A 199 -43.09 2.46 -14.00
C ASP A 199 -41.95 1.48 -14.43
N ILE A 200 -41.67 0.43 -13.65
CA ILE A 200 -40.62 -0.54 -13.98
C ILE A 200 -41.02 -1.35 -15.21
N THR A 201 -40.10 -1.49 -16.15
CA THR A 201 -40.35 -2.22 -17.42
C THR A 201 -39.78 -3.64 -17.42
N VAL A 202 -38.92 -3.97 -16.46
CA VAL A 202 -38.18 -5.23 -16.42
C VAL A 202 -38.73 -6.14 -15.33
N TYR A 203 -38.91 -7.42 -15.66
CA TYR A 203 -39.38 -8.43 -14.74
C TYR A 203 -38.80 -9.81 -15.04
N THR A 204 -38.79 -10.66 -14.03
CA THR A 204 -38.73 -12.13 -14.18
C THR A 204 -40.03 -12.75 -13.67
N THR A 205 -40.20 -14.06 -13.82
CA THR A 205 -41.44 -14.76 -13.44
C THR A 205 -41.19 -15.64 -12.22
N ALA A 206 -41.98 -15.42 -11.17
CA ALA A 206 -42.01 -16.23 -9.95
C ALA A 206 -42.49 -17.66 -10.24
N GLU A 207 -42.28 -18.61 -9.32
CA GLU A 207 -42.77 -19.99 -9.46
C GLU A 207 -44.29 -20.07 -9.64
N ASP A 208 -45.04 -19.16 -9.01
CA ASP A 208 -46.50 -19.07 -9.10
C ASP A 208 -47.02 -18.34 -10.36
N GLY A 209 -46.12 -17.89 -11.24
CA GLY A 209 -46.43 -17.15 -12.45
C GLY A 209 -46.55 -15.63 -12.26
N THR A 210 -46.41 -15.11 -11.04
CA THR A 210 -46.42 -13.67 -10.76
C THR A 210 -45.17 -12.99 -11.33
N LYS A 211 -45.29 -11.72 -11.73
CA LYS A 211 -44.14 -10.94 -12.21
C LYS A 211 -43.35 -10.37 -11.03
N ILE A 212 -42.06 -10.70 -10.98
CA ILE A 212 -41.07 -10.08 -10.09
C ILE A 212 -40.52 -8.85 -10.80
N TRP A 213 -40.99 -7.65 -10.43
CA TRP A 213 -40.54 -6.39 -11.03
C TRP A 213 -39.13 -6.02 -10.54
N LEU A 214 -38.17 -5.95 -11.47
CA LEU A 214 -36.74 -5.72 -11.20
C LEU A 214 -36.41 -4.23 -11.19
N GLY A 215 -36.90 -3.55 -10.15
CA GLY A 215 -36.60 -2.14 -9.85
C GLY A 215 -35.37 -2.01 -8.94
N PHE A 216 -35.61 -1.84 -7.64
CA PHE A 216 -34.54 -1.64 -6.66
C PHE A 216 -34.22 -2.92 -5.90
N ILE A 217 -33.00 -3.42 -6.05
CA ILE A 217 -32.57 -4.69 -5.49
C ILE A 217 -31.40 -4.42 -4.55
N PHE A 218 -31.60 -4.70 -3.27
CA PHE A 218 -30.61 -4.54 -2.22
C PHE A 218 -30.09 -5.91 -1.83
N ASN A 219 -28.82 -6.16 -2.09
CA ASN A 219 -28.14 -7.39 -1.73
C ASN A 219 -27.13 -7.11 -0.61
N GLU A 220 -27.24 -7.86 0.49
CA GLU A 220 -26.33 -7.78 1.64
C GLU A 220 -26.11 -6.35 2.17
N CYS A 221 -27.13 -5.50 2.04
CA CYS A 221 -27.09 -4.12 2.49
C CYS A 221 -27.41 -4.00 3.98
N MET A 222 -26.97 -2.89 4.59
CA MET A 222 -27.29 -2.55 5.98
C MET A 222 -28.17 -1.29 6.04
N VAL A 223 -29.35 -1.40 6.63
CA VAL A 223 -30.19 -0.26 6.97
C VAL A 223 -29.75 0.29 8.33
N THR A 224 -29.38 1.56 8.38
CA THR A 224 -28.97 2.25 9.60
C THR A 224 -29.86 3.47 9.82
N LYS A 225 -29.69 4.14 10.96
CA LYS A 225 -30.43 5.35 11.29
C LYS A 225 -29.52 6.37 11.96
N ALA A 226 -29.73 7.63 11.63
CA ALA A 226 -29.07 8.75 12.30
C ALA A 226 -29.53 8.85 13.76
N SER A 227 -28.71 9.53 14.58
CA SER A 227 -29.06 9.82 15.96
C SER A 227 -30.40 10.59 16.04
N GLY A 228 -31.27 10.16 16.95
CA GLY A 228 -32.60 10.76 17.14
C GLY A 228 -33.71 10.19 16.25
N VAL A 229 -33.40 9.31 15.30
CA VAL A 229 -34.43 8.57 14.55
C VAL A 229 -34.97 7.43 15.42
N SER A 230 -36.30 7.36 15.58
CA SER A 230 -36.95 6.34 16.39
C SER A 230 -36.86 4.95 15.75
N ASP A 231 -36.88 3.90 16.58
CA ASP A 231 -37.17 2.56 16.08
C ASP A 231 -38.58 2.50 15.49
N ASN A 232 -38.83 1.52 14.62
CA ASN A 232 -40.14 1.27 14.01
C ASN A 232 -40.74 2.54 13.36
N SER A 233 -39.92 3.32 12.65
CA SER A 233 -40.30 4.63 12.11
C SER A 233 -40.09 4.78 10.60
N VAL A 234 -39.42 3.81 9.96
CA VAL A 234 -39.12 3.82 8.52
C VAL A 234 -39.73 2.60 7.84
N SER A 235 -40.30 2.78 6.65
CA SER A 235 -40.73 1.66 5.79
C SER A 235 -39.66 1.35 4.74
N LEU A 236 -39.48 0.07 4.40
CA LEU A 236 -38.64 -0.41 3.29
C LEU A 236 -39.05 0.23 1.95
N GLY A 237 -40.32 0.55 1.81
CA GLY A 237 -40.80 1.33 0.68
C GLY A 237 -42.30 1.51 0.63
N ARG A 238 -42.75 2.21 -0.42
CA ARG A 238 -44.15 2.41 -0.76
C ARG A 238 -44.40 2.50 -2.25
N CYS A 239 -45.62 2.16 -2.68
CA CYS A 239 -46.02 2.10 -4.08
C CYS A 239 -46.41 3.44 -4.69
N TRP A 240 -45.46 4.11 -5.35
CA TRP A 240 -45.74 5.39 -6.01
C TRP A 240 -46.77 5.28 -7.15
N ALA A 241 -46.83 4.13 -7.83
CA ALA A 241 -47.84 3.82 -8.84
C ALA A 241 -48.73 2.60 -8.46
N GLU A 242 -49.86 2.44 -9.15
CA GLU A 242 -50.82 1.33 -8.94
C GLU A 242 -50.25 -0.05 -9.30
N GLU A 243 -49.37 -0.13 -10.29
CA GLU A 243 -48.75 -1.35 -10.81
C GLU A 243 -47.28 -1.12 -11.18
N LYS A 244 -46.55 -2.20 -11.49
CA LYS A 244 -45.17 -2.14 -11.99
C LYS A 244 -44.19 -1.44 -11.04
N CYS A 245 -44.41 -1.61 -9.75
CA CYS A 245 -43.46 -1.20 -8.71
C CYS A 245 -42.73 -2.45 -8.18
N GLY A 246 -41.48 -2.30 -7.76
CA GLY A 246 -40.60 -3.43 -7.48
C GLY A 246 -39.43 -3.04 -6.58
N SER A 247 -39.37 -3.63 -5.39
CA SER A 247 -38.23 -3.47 -4.49
C SER A 247 -37.99 -4.75 -3.70
N MET A 248 -36.72 -5.15 -3.58
CA MET A 248 -36.33 -6.41 -2.94
C MET A 248 -35.15 -6.21 -1.99
N PHE A 249 -35.28 -6.74 -0.77
CA PHE A 249 -34.20 -6.76 0.23
C PHE A 249 -33.74 -8.21 0.45
N LEU A 250 -32.54 -8.51 -0.06
CA LEU A 250 -31.95 -9.85 -0.10
C LEU A 250 -30.78 -9.93 0.89
N ASN A 251 -30.91 -10.78 1.91
CA ASN A 251 -29.89 -11.00 2.95
C ASN A 251 -29.47 -9.72 3.70
N CYS A 252 -30.33 -8.70 3.75
CA CYS A 252 -30.02 -7.40 4.32
C CYS A 252 -30.08 -7.39 5.85
N GLN A 253 -29.32 -6.51 6.49
CA GLN A 253 -29.48 -6.15 7.90
C GLN A 253 -30.47 -4.99 8.02
N LEU A 254 -31.67 -5.22 8.54
CA LEU A 254 -32.73 -4.20 8.58
C LEU A 254 -32.68 -3.32 9.84
N ASN A 255 -32.11 -3.86 10.92
CA ASN A 255 -32.10 -3.24 12.25
C ASN A 255 -33.51 -2.84 12.74
N ASN A 256 -33.61 -2.26 13.94
CA ASN A 256 -34.91 -1.96 14.58
C ASN A 256 -35.60 -0.70 14.04
N VAL A 257 -35.03 -0.02 13.03
CA VAL A 257 -35.62 1.20 12.45
C VAL A 257 -36.84 0.90 11.57
N ILE A 258 -36.86 -0.29 10.96
CA ILE A 258 -37.91 -0.70 10.03
C ILE A 258 -39.22 -0.98 10.77
N LYS A 259 -40.33 -0.46 10.23
CA LYS A 259 -41.68 -0.72 10.74
C LYS A 259 -41.99 -2.21 10.68
N THR A 260 -42.73 -2.74 11.66
CA THR A 260 -43.18 -4.14 11.65
C THR A 260 -43.96 -4.52 10.39
N ALA A 261 -44.77 -3.59 9.86
CA ALA A 261 -45.47 -3.72 8.58
C ALA A 261 -44.52 -3.84 7.36
N GLY A 262 -43.28 -3.38 7.49
CA GLY A 262 -42.23 -3.36 6.47
C GLY A 262 -42.47 -2.34 5.36
N TRP A 263 -43.65 -2.38 4.75
CA TRP A 263 -44.02 -1.62 3.56
C TRP A 263 -45.27 -0.77 3.81
N GLU A 264 -45.50 0.24 2.98
CA GLU A 264 -46.63 1.16 3.13
C GLU A 264 -47.32 1.46 1.79
N THR A 265 -48.60 1.82 1.84
CA THR A 265 -49.36 2.27 0.67
C THR A 265 -49.13 3.76 0.41
N MET A 266 -49.39 4.22 -0.83
CA MET A 266 -49.27 5.64 -1.18
C MET A 266 -50.49 6.09 -1.99
N GLY A 267 -51.17 7.14 -1.54
CA GLY A 267 -52.16 7.85 -2.37
C GLY A 267 -53.34 7.02 -2.91
N GLY A 268 -53.68 5.89 -2.27
CA GLY A 268 -54.73 4.97 -2.73
C GLY A 268 -54.21 3.74 -3.48
N ASN A 269 -52.92 3.70 -3.82
CA ASN A 269 -52.27 2.52 -4.39
C ASN A 269 -52.07 1.48 -3.28
N ASP A 270 -52.60 0.27 -3.47
CA ASP A 270 -52.52 -0.80 -2.46
C ASP A 270 -51.33 -1.74 -2.65
N GLY A 271 -50.56 -1.59 -3.74
CA GLY A 271 -49.35 -2.38 -4.02
C GLY A 271 -49.61 -3.80 -4.52
N THR A 272 -50.87 -4.27 -4.63
CA THR A 272 -51.19 -5.67 -4.93
C THR A 272 -50.83 -6.10 -6.37
N LYS A 273 -50.60 -5.14 -7.28
CA LYS A 273 -50.15 -5.35 -8.67
C LYS A 273 -48.65 -5.09 -8.87
N SER A 274 -47.90 -5.05 -7.77
CA SER A 274 -46.47 -4.76 -7.71
C SER A 274 -45.73 -5.88 -6.96
N TYR A 275 -44.41 -5.82 -6.85
CA TYR A 275 -43.62 -6.89 -6.26
C TYR A 275 -42.62 -6.35 -5.23
N TYR A 276 -43.04 -6.37 -3.97
CA TYR A 276 -42.23 -5.96 -2.82
C TYR A 276 -41.83 -7.18 -2.01
N ALA A 277 -40.54 -7.46 -1.92
CA ALA A 277 -40.10 -8.72 -1.36
C ALA A 277 -38.91 -8.62 -0.40
N GLU A 278 -38.84 -9.57 0.51
CA GLU A 278 -37.68 -9.82 1.35
C GLU A 278 -37.20 -11.27 1.13
N TYR A 279 -35.90 -11.51 1.29
CA TYR A 279 -35.32 -12.84 1.33
C TYR A 279 -34.28 -12.92 2.45
N LYS A 280 -34.55 -13.73 3.47
CA LYS A 280 -33.62 -14.04 4.57
C LYS A 280 -32.89 -12.82 5.18
N SER A 281 -33.55 -11.66 5.17
CA SER A 281 -33.08 -10.45 5.86
C SER A 281 -33.02 -10.69 7.37
N LYS A 282 -32.12 -9.98 8.05
CA LYS A 282 -31.75 -10.21 9.44
C LYS A 282 -31.86 -8.94 10.27
N ASN A 283 -32.05 -9.13 11.57
CA ASN A 283 -31.86 -8.13 12.62
C ASN A 283 -30.77 -8.66 13.56
N GLY A 284 -29.54 -8.18 13.38
CA GLY A 284 -28.38 -8.79 14.01
C GLY A 284 -28.12 -10.19 13.46
N SER A 285 -28.07 -11.19 14.34
CA SER A 285 -27.86 -12.59 13.95
C SER A 285 -29.14 -13.35 13.62
N ALA A 286 -30.31 -12.84 14.00
CA ALA A 286 -31.59 -13.51 13.80
C ALA A 286 -32.23 -13.08 12.46
N LEU A 287 -33.02 -13.97 11.86
CA LEU A 287 -33.90 -13.58 10.76
C LEU A 287 -34.86 -12.47 11.24
N ALA A 288 -35.12 -11.50 10.37
CA ALA A 288 -36.10 -10.47 10.64
C ALA A 288 -37.49 -11.11 10.81
N ASP A 289 -38.25 -10.64 11.80
CA ASP A 289 -39.64 -11.07 11.95
C ASP A 289 -40.49 -10.45 10.83
N VAL A 290 -41.03 -11.32 9.99
CA VAL A 290 -41.87 -10.98 8.85
C VAL A 290 -43.35 -11.32 9.07
N SER A 291 -43.72 -11.84 10.24
CA SER A 291 -45.09 -12.28 10.55
C SER A 291 -46.13 -11.15 10.53
N SER A 292 -45.67 -9.91 10.73
CA SER A 292 -46.50 -8.71 10.76
C SER A 292 -46.36 -7.85 9.50
N ARG A 293 -45.70 -8.36 8.45
CA ARG A 293 -45.58 -7.64 7.17
C ARG A 293 -46.95 -7.46 6.54
N ILE A 294 -47.11 -6.37 5.80
CA ILE A 294 -48.35 -6.09 5.08
C ILE A 294 -48.68 -7.24 4.12
N SER A 295 -49.96 -7.60 4.02
CA SER A 295 -50.41 -8.86 3.42
C SER A 295 -50.12 -9.02 1.92
N TRP A 296 -49.85 -7.93 1.22
CA TRP A 296 -49.51 -7.94 -0.21
C TRP A 296 -47.99 -8.00 -0.48
N SER A 297 -47.16 -7.94 0.55
CA SER A 297 -45.72 -8.13 0.40
C SER A 297 -45.37 -9.62 0.30
N HIS A 298 -44.21 -9.92 -0.29
CA HIS A 298 -43.77 -11.27 -0.59
C HIS A 298 -42.53 -11.65 0.25
N GLN A 299 -42.40 -12.94 0.53
CA GLN A 299 -41.12 -13.54 0.91
C GLN A 299 -40.68 -14.43 -0.25
N LEU A 300 -39.47 -14.22 -0.78
CA LEU A 300 -39.00 -15.04 -1.90
C LEU A 300 -38.79 -16.49 -1.46
N THR A 301 -39.15 -17.44 -2.33
CA THR A 301 -38.70 -18.83 -2.21
C THR A 301 -37.20 -18.91 -2.57
N ASP A 302 -36.53 -19.99 -2.21
CA ASP A 302 -35.13 -20.21 -2.63
C ASP A 302 -35.01 -20.24 -4.17
N ALA A 303 -36.00 -20.80 -4.88
CA ALA A 303 -36.01 -20.85 -6.34
C ALA A 303 -36.26 -19.49 -7.00
N ASP A 304 -37.11 -18.63 -6.41
CA ASP A 304 -37.31 -17.27 -6.90
C ASP A 304 -36.12 -16.36 -6.57
N TYR A 305 -35.51 -16.54 -5.39
CA TYR A 305 -34.23 -15.92 -5.04
C TYR A 305 -33.14 -16.29 -6.04
N ASP A 306 -33.04 -17.56 -6.43
CA ASP A 306 -32.07 -18.01 -7.42
C ASP A 306 -32.23 -17.34 -8.80
N LYS A 307 -33.38 -16.75 -9.12
CA LYS A 307 -33.56 -15.99 -10.37
C LYS A 307 -33.00 -14.57 -10.29
N VAL A 308 -32.78 -14.03 -9.09
CA VAL A 308 -32.42 -12.62 -8.86
C VAL A 308 -31.21 -12.42 -7.95
N ASN A 309 -30.55 -13.48 -7.47
CA ASN A 309 -29.46 -13.40 -6.48
C ASN A 309 -28.11 -12.88 -6.99
N THR A 310 -27.99 -12.50 -8.26
CA THR A 310 -26.76 -11.90 -8.81
C THR A 310 -27.11 -10.84 -9.84
N TRP A 311 -26.24 -9.84 -9.96
CA TRP A 311 -26.36 -8.82 -11.00
C TRP A 311 -26.46 -9.43 -12.41
N ALA A 312 -25.65 -10.44 -12.73
CA ALA A 312 -25.64 -11.08 -14.03
C ALA A 312 -27.02 -11.64 -14.44
N LYS A 313 -27.80 -12.15 -13.49
CA LYS A 313 -29.17 -12.65 -13.73
C LYS A 313 -30.16 -11.51 -13.96
N VAL A 314 -30.04 -10.44 -13.19
CA VAL A 314 -30.86 -9.22 -13.36
C VAL A 314 -30.58 -8.57 -14.71
N ASP A 315 -29.31 -8.44 -15.11
CA ASP A 315 -28.91 -7.95 -16.42
C ASP A 315 -29.41 -8.86 -17.56
N ALA A 316 -29.34 -10.18 -17.38
CA ALA A 316 -29.88 -11.13 -18.35
C ALA A 316 -31.41 -10.95 -18.53
N ALA A 317 -32.17 -10.79 -17.46
CA ALA A 317 -33.60 -10.50 -17.53
C ALA A 317 -33.88 -9.14 -18.19
N TYR A 318 -33.06 -8.13 -17.89
CA TYR A 318 -33.12 -6.82 -18.54
C TYR A 318 -32.95 -6.94 -20.06
N ARG A 319 -31.93 -7.67 -20.52
CA ARG A 319 -31.64 -7.86 -21.96
C ARG A 319 -32.62 -8.78 -22.65
N ALA A 320 -33.27 -9.70 -21.94
CA ALA A 320 -34.33 -10.53 -22.50
C ALA A 320 -35.57 -9.70 -22.89
N ILE A 321 -35.85 -8.62 -22.15
CA ILE A 321 -36.93 -7.67 -22.46
C ILE A 321 -36.44 -6.57 -23.41
N ASN A 322 -35.22 -6.08 -23.21
CA ASN A 322 -34.61 -5.01 -24.00
C ASN A 322 -33.51 -5.59 -24.90
N THR A 323 -33.91 -6.23 -26.00
CA THR A 323 -33.01 -7.04 -26.85
C THR A 323 -31.89 -6.25 -27.55
N SER A 324 -31.98 -4.91 -27.59
CA SER A 324 -30.93 -4.02 -28.10
C SER A 324 -29.91 -3.57 -27.06
N ALA A 325 -30.11 -3.90 -25.77
CA ALA A 325 -29.22 -3.46 -24.69
C ALA A 325 -27.94 -4.30 -24.65
N SER A 326 -26.79 -3.63 -24.50
CA SER A 326 -25.50 -4.26 -24.26
C SER A 326 -25.44 -4.93 -22.89
N ALA A 327 -24.59 -5.95 -22.72
CA ALA A 327 -24.30 -6.50 -21.40
C ALA A 327 -23.62 -5.43 -20.52
N PHE A 328 -24.04 -5.34 -19.26
CA PHE A 328 -23.45 -4.44 -18.29
C PHE A 328 -22.74 -5.29 -17.22
N ASP A 329 -21.41 -5.16 -17.13
CA ASP A 329 -20.60 -5.85 -16.14
C ASP A 329 -19.93 -4.85 -15.19
N PRO A 330 -20.64 -4.41 -14.13
CA PRO A 330 -20.16 -3.37 -13.23
C PRO A 330 -18.97 -3.82 -12.38
N GLU A 331 -18.81 -5.11 -12.08
CA GLU A 331 -17.66 -5.61 -11.32
C GLU A 331 -16.37 -5.50 -12.13
N SER A 332 -16.43 -5.80 -13.43
CA SER A 332 -15.29 -5.55 -14.34
C SER A 332 -15.01 -4.05 -14.49
N VAL A 333 -16.05 -3.20 -14.50
CA VAL A 333 -15.87 -1.74 -14.51
C VAL A 333 -15.19 -1.26 -13.21
N ILE A 334 -15.61 -1.76 -12.05
CA ILE A 334 -14.96 -1.45 -10.76
C ILE A 334 -13.51 -1.95 -10.77
N ALA A 335 -13.27 -3.18 -11.20
CA ALA A 335 -11.92 -3.73 -11.27
C ALA A 335 -11.00 -2.89 -12.17
N ALA A 336 -11.53 -2.37 -13.29
CA ALA A 336 -10.81 -1.50 -14.21
C ALA A 336 -10.56 -0.08 -13.68
N HIS A 337 -11.35 0.39 -12.71
CA HIS A 337 -11.24 1.75 -12.15
C HIS A 337 -10.68 1.85 -10.74
N LYS A 338 -10.64 0.74 -10.00
CA LYS A 338 -9.81 0.61 -8.80
C LYS A 338 -8.36 0.80 -9.26
N THR A 339 -7.93 2.06 -9.33
CA THR A 339 -6.53 2.43 -9.25
C THR A 339 -6.05 1.98 -7.89
N THR A 340 -4.84 1.46 -7.84
CA THR A 340 -4.19 0.86 -6.69
C THR A 340 -3.94 1.82 -5.52
N ASP A 341 -4.99 2.38 -4.91
CA ASP A 341 -5.03 2.44 -3.44
C ASP A 341 -5.23 1.04 -2.84
N ASP A 342 -5.51 0.07 -3.73
CA ASP A 342 -5.25 -1.36 -3.58
C ASP A 342 -3.81 -1.65 -3.13
N TYR A 343 -3.67 -2.53 -2.15
CA TYR A 343 -2.47 -3.33 -1.95
C TYR A 343 -2.40 -4.42 -3.03
N ALA A 344 -2.39 -4.01 -4.30
CA ALA A 344 -1.98 -4.89 -5.38
C ALA A 344 -0.45 -4.83 -5.47
N PRO A 345 0.23 -5.96 -5.73
CA PRO A 345 1.65 -5.91 -6.04
C PRO A 345 1.89 -4.97 -7.21
N LEU A 346 3.07 -4.34 -7.25
CA LEU A 346 3.53 -3.65 -8.45
C LEU A 346 3.49 -4.63 -9.63
N GLU A 347 2.77 -4.30 -10.69
CA GLU A 347 2.68 -5.12 -11.91
C GLU A 347 4.02 -5.24 -12.66
N ASN A 348 5.03 -4.48 -12.22
CA ASN A 348 6.38 -4.50 -12.76
C ASN A 348 7.12 -5.77 -12.31
N LYS A 349 7.41 -6.67 -13.26
CA LYS A 349 8.23 -7.87 -13.01
C LYS A 349 9.73 -7.59 -12.87
N LEU A 350 10.17 -6.33 -13.04
CA LEU A 350 11.57 -5.95 -12.81
C LEU A 350 11.85 -5.86 -11.31
N LEU A 351 12.84 -6.60 -10.84
CA LEU A 351 13.25 -6.56 -9.44
C LEU A 351 13.76 -5.16 -9.06
N ALA A 352 13.62 -4.78 -7.80
CA ALA A 352 14.19 -3.57 -7.23
C ALA A 352 15.70 -3.48 -7.51
N PHE A 353 16.36 -4.63 -7.35
CA PHE A 353 17.75 -4.90 -7.69
C PHE A 353 17.92 -6.43 -7.82
N PRO A 354 19.01 -6.93 -8.46
CA PRO A 354 19.11 -8.35 -8.85
C PRO A 354 18.93 -9.37 -7.71
N THR A 355 19.37 -9.00 -6.51
CA THR A 355 19.30 -9.85 -5.31
C THR A 355 18.06 -9.61 -4.46
N ALA A 356 17.15 -8.71 -4.87
CA ALA A 356 15.92 -8.43 -4.13
C ALA A 356 15.01 -9.66 -4.08
N ARG A 357 14.52 -10.02 -2.89
CA ARG A 357 13.61 -11.15 -2.66
C ARG A 357 12.46 -10.74 -1.74
N GLY A 358 11.55 -11.69 -1.48
CA GLY A 358 10.35 -11.47 -0.68
C GLY A 358 9.32 -10.55 -1.31
N PHE A 359 8.39 -10.08 -0.50
CA PHE A 359 7.25 -9.30 -0.98
C PHE A 359 7.57 -7.88 -1.46
N GLY A 360 8.66 -7.28 -0.98
CA GLY A 360 9.16 -5.97 -1.44
C GLY A 360 10.04 -6.03 -2.70
N LYS A 361 10.22 -7.18 -3.34
CA LYS A 361 11.23 -7.32 -4.40
C LYS A 361 10.95 -6.57 -5.70
N TYR A 362 9.71 -6.13 -5.94
CA TYR A 362 9.32 -5.41 -7.17
C TYR A 362 9.24 -3.89 -6.99
N VAL A 363 9.61 -3.38 -5.81
CA VAL A 363 9.69 -1.95 -5.51
C VAL A 363 10.59 -1.26 -6.53
N THR A 364 10.11 -0.17 -7.14
CA THR A 364 10.91 0.59 -8.11
C THR A 364 11.69 1.73 -7.45
N GLY A 365 11.26 2.18 -6.26
CA GLY A 365 11.88 3.31 -5.56
C GLY A 365 11.94 4.55 -6.45
N GLY A 366 13.11 5.19 -6.49
CA GLY A 366 13.40 6.40 -7.25
C GLY A 366 13.79 6.21 -8.72
N ARG A 367 13.57 5.03 -9.30
CA ARG A 367 13.95 4.68 -10.69
C ARG A 367 13.53 5.76 -11.70
N GLY A 368 14.49 6.26 -12.47
CA GLY A 368 14.29 7.29 -13.49
C GLY A 368 13.89 8.67 -12.94
N GLY A 369 13.86 8.84 -11.62
CA GLY A 369 13.55 10.08 -10.94
C GLY A 369 14.74 11.02 -10.85
N LYS A 370 14.58 12.06 -10.03
CA LYS A 370 15.61 13.07 -9.77
C LYS A 370 16.68 12.54 -8.81
N VAL A 371 17.93 12.96 -8.96
CA VAL A 371 18.96 12.75 -7.95
C VAL A 371 18.97 13.89 -6.93
N VAL A 372 19.03 13.53 -5.65
CA VAL A 372 19.11 14.47 -4.53
C VAL A 372 20.33 14.11 -3.69
N GLU A 373 21.30 15.01 -3.62
CA GLU A 373 22.58 14.73 -2.96
C GLU A 373 22.59 15.18 -1.50
N VAL A 374 23.04 14.30 -0.61
CA VAL A 374 23.45 14.66 0.75
C VAL A 374 24.95 14.98 0.72
N THR A 375 25.30 16.24 0.96
CA THR A 375 26.66 16.79 0.85
C THR A 375 27.20 17.33 2.18
N ASN A 376 26.41 17.27 3.26
CA ASN A 376 26.84 17.60 4.61
C ASN A 376 26.15 16.73 5.67
N LEU A 377 26.75 16.67 6.86
CA LEU A 377 26.29 15.85 7.98
C LEU A 377 25.40 16.60 8.98
N GLU A 378 25.11 17.86 8.70
CA GLU A 378 24.35 18.73 9.59
C GLU A 378 22.87 18.33 9.67
N ASP A 379 22.23 18.66 10.78
CA ASP A 379 20.78 18.53 10.94
C ASP A 379 20.24 19.77 11.67
N ASP A 380 19.41 20.56 10.99
CA ASP A 380 18.67 21.67 11.59
C ASP A 380 17.16 21.47 11.34
N PRO A 381 16.35 21.17 12.38
CA PRO A 381 14.91 20.97 12.23
C PRO A 381 14.14 22.27 11.95
N LYS A 382 14.75 23.44 12.16
CA LYS A 382 14.13 24.75 11.90
C LYS A 382 14.43 25.24 10.50
N ASN A 383 15.69 25.16 10.08
CA ASN A 383 16.13 25.59 8.75
C ASN A 383 17.07 24.53 8.13
N PRO A 384 16.53 23.42 7.61
CA PRO A 384 17.36 22.36 7.04
C PRO A 384 18.24 22.92 5.92
N SER A 385 19.57 22.84 6.08
CA SER A 385 20.53 23.28 5.07
C SER A 385 20.42 22.40 3.82
N GLU A 386 20.54 23.01 2.65
CA GLU A 386 20.71 22.27 1.40
C GLU A 386 21.88 21.29 1.52
N GLY A 387 21.69 20.08 0.99
CA GLY A 387 22.65 18.99 1.15
C GLY A 387 22.62 18.25 2.50
N SER A 388 21.79 18.64 3.47
CA SER A 388 21.55 17.81 4.67
C SER A 388 20.59 16.66 4.37
N LEU A 389 20.63 15.59 5.15
CA LEU A 389 19.67 14.48 5.03
C LEU A 389 18.21 14.95 5.21
N ARG A 390 17.95 15.84 6.17
CA ARG A 390 16.60 16.37 6.42
C ARG A 390 16.08 17.17 5.23
N TRP A 391 16.93 17.98 4.62
CA TRP A 391 16.59 18.68 3.37
C TRP A 391 16.33 17.69 2.24
N ALA A 392 17.23 16.70 2.05
CA ALA A 392 17.11 15.71 0.98
C ALA A 392 15.80 14.93 1.07
N LEU A 393 15.41 14.48 2.27
CA LEU A 393 14.13 13.80 2.52
C LEU A 393 12.93 14.70 2.25
N THR A 394 13.03 16.00 2.51
CA THR A 394 11.96 16.97 2.22
C THR A 394 11.80 17.22 0.72
N VAL A 395 12.91 17.25 -0.03
CA VAL A 395 12.90 17.41 -1.48
C VAL A 395 12.39 16.13 -2.15
N ALA A 396 12.96 14.98 -1.79
CA ALA A 396 12.56 13.67 -2.32
C ALA A 396 11.12 13.30 -1.95
N GLY A 397 10.55 13.84 -0.87
CA GLY A 397 9.14 13.62 -0.52
C GLY A 397 8.14 14.30 -1.48
N LYS A 398 8.59 15.15 -2.41
CA LYS A 398 7.70 15.91 -3.32
C LYS A 398 7.61 15.32 -4.72
N GLU A 399 8.55 14.46 -5.11
CA GLU A 399 8.66 13.89 -6.46
C GLU A 399 9.48 12.60 -6.44
N ASN A 400 9.40 11.79 -7.49
CA ASN A 400 10.18 10.56 -7.60
C ASN A 400 11.68 10.88 -7.56
N ALA A 401 12.43 10.28 -6.63
CA ALA A 401 13.81 10.67 -6.41
C ALA A 401 14.71 9.55 -5.86
N THR A 402 15.99 9.63 -6.20
CA THR A 402 17.06 8.83 -5.60
C THR A 402 17.96 9.73 -4.76
N ILE A 403 18.01 9.48 -3.46
CA ILE A 403 18.92 10.15 -2.54
C ILE A 403 20.27 9.43 -2.57
N VAL A 404 21.32 10.18 -2.89
CA VAL A 404 22.72 9.73 -2.85
C VAL A 404 23.52 10.52 -1.81
N PHE A 405 24.65 10.00 -1.37
CA PHE A 405 25.51 10.59 -0.34
C PHE A 405 26.88 10.90 -0.93
N ARG A 406 27.29 12.17 -0.88
CA ARG A 406 28.64 12.64 -1.24
C ARG A 406 29.52 12.86 -0.01
N VAL A 407 29.01 12.52 1.17
CA VAL A 407 29.72 12.58 2.44
C VAL A 407 29.59 11.26 3.18
N SER A 408 30.50 11.05 4.11
CA SER A 408 30.48 9.94 5.04
C SER A 408 30.61 10.46 6.46
N GLY A 409 30.05 9.73 7.41
CA GLY A 409 30.13 10.06 8.83
C GLY A 409 28.79 10.06 9.55
N VAL A 410 28.78 10.79 10.65
CA VAL A 410 27.71 10.73 11.65
C VAL A 410 26.73 11.87 11.45
N ILE A 411 25.49 11.54 11.10
CA ILE A 411 24.37 12.49 11.08
C ILE A 411 23.66 12.39 12.44
N LYS A 412 23.81 13.43 13.26
CA LYS A 412 23.19 13.51 14.59
C LYS A 412 21.87 14.26 14.51
N ILE A 413 20.76 13.55 14.64
CA ILE A 413 19.41 14.13 14.63
C ILE A 413 19.26 15.09 15.82
N GLN A 414 18.92 16.34 15.52
CA GLN A 414 18.67 17.38 16.49
C GLN A 414 17.19 17.36 16.93
N PRO A 415 16.91 17.77 18.18
CA PRO A 415 15.55 17.86 18.68
C PRO A 415 14.81 19.03 18.00
N ASN A 416 13.56 18.80 17.61
CA ASN A 416 12.71 19.89 17.10
C ASN A 416 12.28 20.88 18.20
N ALA A 417 11.49 21.89 17.86
CA ALA A 417 11.00 22.90 18.81
C ALA A 417 10.24 22.31 20.01
N GLN A 418 9.63 21.13 19.87
CA GLN A 418 8.93 20.38 20.90
C GLN A 418 9.84 19.42 21.67
N LYS A 419 11.16 19.49 21.45
CA LYS A 419 12.18 18.59 22.02
C LYS A 419 11.98 17.12 21.64
N VAL A 420 11.34 16.88 20.49
CA VAL A 420 11.16 15.54 19.93
C VAL A 420 12.28 15.25 18.95
N ARG A 421 12.89 14.07 19.08
CA ARG A 421 13.96 13.56 18.21
C ARG A 421 13.41 12.45 17.31
N ASP A 422 12.43 12.81 16.49
CA ASP A 422 11.77 11.93 15.52
C ASP A 422 11.81 12.63 14.15
N LEU A 423 12.72 12.18 13.28
CA LEU A 423 12.82 12.67 11.90
C LEU A 423 11.89 11.83 11.04
N ARG A 424 10.69 12.38 10.79
CA ARG A 424 9.66 11.73 9.99
C ARG A 424 9.74 12.14 8.52
N ALA A 425 9.72 11.15 7.63
CA ALA A 425 9.61 11.32 6.18
C ALA A 425 8.55 10.36 5.62
N ASN A 426 7.48 10.90 5.04
CA ASN A 426 6.50 10.11 4.29
C ASN A 426 6.87 10.21 2.81
N LEU A 427 7.51 9.18 2.27
CA LEU A 427 8.11 9.18 0.94
C LEU A 427 7.27 8.38 -0.05
N LYS A 428 7.27 8.83 -1.31
CA LYS A 428 6.59 8.17 -2.42
C LYS A 428 7.57 8.02 -3.58
N ASN A 429 7.84 6.79 -4.02
CA ASN A 429 8.78 6.48 -5.12
C ASN A 429 10.21 7.00 -4.86
N VAL A 430 10.82 6.55 -3.76
CA VAL A 430 12.15 7.02 -3.35
C VAL A 430 13.13 5.87 -3.15
N THR A 431 14.36 6.06 -3.62
CA THR A 431 15.51 5.21 -3.24
C THR A 431 16.43 6.00 -2.33
N ILE A 432 16.81 5.45 -1.18
CA ILE A 432 17.85 5.99 -0.30
C ILE A 432 19.07 5.08 -0.44
N ALA A 433 20.06 5.53 -1.23
CA ALA A 433 21.20 4.74 -1.65
C ALA A 433 22.44 5.02 -0.77
N GLY A 434 22.45 4.49 0.47
CA GLY A 434 23.55 4.67 1.42
C GLY A 434 24.91 4.16 0.94
N GLN A 435 24.94 3.27 -0.06
CA GLN A 435 26.17 2.71 -0.63
C GLN A 435 26.97 3.71 -1.48
N THR A 436 26.39 4.86 -1.80
CA THR A 436 27.08 5.95 -2.50
C THR A 436 27.99 6.76 -1.58
N ALA A 437 27.77 6.69 -0.26
CA ALA A 437 28.61 7.37 0.71
C ALA A 437 30.06 6.85 0.65
N PRO A 438 31.08 7.73 0.61
CA PRO A 438 32.47 7.31 0.59
C PRO A 438 32.89 6.66 1.93
N GLY A 439 34.11 6.09 1.98
CA GLY A 439 34.68 5.56 3.22
C GLY A 439 33.80 4.51 3.92
N GLU A 440 33.61 4.67 5.23
CA GLU A 440 32.81 3.77 6.07
C GLU A 440 31.29 4.01 5.99
N GLY A 441 30.84 5.01 5.20
CA GLY A 441 29.42 5.28 4.97
C GLY A 441 28.76 6.19 6.02
N ILE A 442 27.46 6.00 6.24
CA ILE A 442 26.64 6.90 7.07
C ILE A 442 26.12 6.19 8.32
N LEU A 443 26.30 6.85 9.47
CA LEU A 443 25.65 6.53 10.73
C LEU A 443 24.65 7.62 11.10
N ILE A 444 23.39 7.26 11.27
CA ILE A 444 22.35 8.13 11.80
C ILE A 444 22.16 7.84 13.29
N ARG A 445 22.28 8.87 14.13
CA ARG A 445 22.13 8.76 15.59
C ARG A 445 21.35 9.89 16.22
N GLY A 446 21.07 9.78 17.51
CA GLY A 446 20.52 10.86 18.32
C GLY A 446 19.03 11.12 18.10
N GLY A 447 18.33 10.29 17.32
CA GLY A 447 16.88 10.33 17.16
C GLY A 447 16.36 9.13 16.37
N LYS A 448 15.03 8.97 16.37
CA LYS A 448 14.31 8.01 15.53
C LYS A 448 14.29 8.51 14.08
N MET A 449 14.61 7.61 13.15
CA MET A 449 14.25 7.77 11.73
C MET A 449 12.89 7.09 11.48
N ASN A 450 11.93 7.82 10.95
CA ASN A 450 10.55 7.35 10.83
C ASN A 450 10.00 7.52 9.42
N PHE A 451 9.76 6.40 8.75
CA PHE A 451 9.26 6.33 7.39
C PHE A 451 7.78 5.95 7.30
N GLY A 452 7.03 6.03 8.41
CA GLY A 452 5.64 5.60 8.43
C GLY A 452 4.73 6.39 7.47
N GLY A 453 3.91 5.66 6.70
CA GLY A 453 3.07 6.19 5.63
C GLY A 453 3.69 6.10 4.23
N SER A 454 4.97 5.72 4.12
CA SER A 454 5.69 5.71 2.84
C SER A 454 5.16 4.64 1.88
N ASP A 455 5.32 4.87 0.58
CA ASP A 455 4.98 3.91 -0.48
C ASP A 455 6.09 3.87 -1.54
N ASN A 456 6.43 2.66 -2.00
CA ASN A 456 7.45 2.42 -3.02
C ASN A 456 8.82 3.00 -2.61
N LEU A 457 9.42 2.39 -1.58
CA LEU A 457 10.63 2.87 -0.91
C LEU A 457 11.73 1.80 -0.87
N ILE A 458 12.93 2.16 -1.36
CA ILE A 458 14.15 1.33 -1.23
C ILE A 458 15.08 2.02 -0.22
N ILE A 459 15.58 1.29 0.77
CA ILE A 459 16.64 1.76 1.68
C ILE A 459 17.78 0.74 1.69
N ARG A 460 18.99 1.17 1.33
CA ARG A 460 20.18 0.30 1.32
C ARG A 460 21.36 0.92 2.06
N ASN A 461 22.17 0.07 2.71
CA ASN A 461 23.50 0.40 3.21
C ASN A 461 23.58 1.59 4.20
N LEU A 462 22.68 1.63 5.19
CA LEU A 462 22.66 2.66 6.23
C LEU A 462 22.71 2.07 7.63
N ARG A 463 23.17 2.87 8.59
CA ARG A 463 23.20 2.51 10.01
C ARG A 463 22.33 3.44 10.84
N PHE A 464 21.59 2.86 11.78
CA PHE A 464 20.71 3.57 12.70
C PHE A 464 21.06 3.17 14.13
N ARG A 465 21.64 4.09 14.90
CA ARG A 465 22.00 3.87 16.32
C ARG A 465 21.66 5.10 17.15
N ILE A 466 20.50 5.10 17.80
CA ILE A 466 19.96 6.28 18.48
C ILE A 466 20.80 6.72 19.68
N GLY A 467 21.27 5.77 20.50
CA GLY A 467 22.04 6.04 21.71
C GLY A 467 21.19 6.29 22.96
N ASP A 468 21.88 6.59 24.06
CA ASP A 468 21.33 6.81 25.40
C ASP A 468 21.35 8.27 25.85
N ILE A 469 22.22 9.14 25.33
CA ILE A 469 22.40 10.52 25.81
C ILE A 469 22.67 11.55 24.68
N ASP A 470 22.33 12.82 24.95
CA ASP A 470 23.01 13.96 24.35
C ASP A 470 24.18 14.39 25.24
N GLU A 471 25.32 14.78 24.66
CA GLU A 471 26.51 15.23 25.42
C GLU A 471 26.20 16.45 26.32
N ALA A 472 25.28 17.32 25.87
CA ALA A 472 24.79 18.45 26.67
C ALA A 472 23.98 18.01 27.92
N ASP A 473 23.53 16.75 27.94
CA ASP A 473 22.65 16.18 28.97
C ASP A 473 23.39 15.22 29.91
N LEU A 474 24.71 15.06 29.77
CA LEU A 474 25.58 14.24 30.63
C LEU A 474 25.47 14.60 32.13
N ALA A 475 25.15 15.85 32.45
CA ALA A 475 24.96 16.32 33.82
C ALA A 475 23.60 15.93 34.44
N LYS A 476 22.69 15.34 33.66
CA LYS A 476 21.32 15.02 34.12
C LYS A 476 21.24 13.62 34.79
N PRO A 477 20.28 13.42 35.73
CA PRO A 477 20.00 12.10 36.31
C PRO A 477 19.67 11.03 35.26
N THR A 478 20.01 9.76 35.52
CA THR A 478 19.90 8.62 34.58
C THR A 478 18.50 8.42 33.99
N ASP A 479 17.45 8.71 34.75
CA ASP A 479 16.04 8.63 34.35
C ASP A 479 15.60 9.71 33.33
N SER A 480 16.44 10.71 33.07
CA SER A 480 16.21 11.78 32.10
C SER A 480 17.11 11.71 30.86
N ARG A 481 17.87 10.61 30.72
CA ARG A 481 18.82 10.37 29.64
C ARG A 481 18.16 9.81 28.37
N PHE A 482 17.12 8.98 28.54
CA PHE A 482 16.44 8.27 27.45
C PHE A 482 16.06 9.13 26.23
N ILE A 483 16.62 8.81 25.06
CA ILE A 483 16.15 9.31 23.78
C ILE A 483 14.93 8.49 23.34
N LYS A 484 13.77 9.13 23.30
CA LYS A 484 12.50 8.47 22.99
C LYS A 484 12.44 7.93 21.56
N GLY A 485 11.96 6.70 21.44
CA GLY A 485 11.60 6.06 20.17
C GLY A 485 12.49 4.88 19.81
N ALA A 486 12.03 4.08 18.84
CA ALA A 486 12.88 3.07 18.21
C ALA A 486 13.97 3.74 17.35
N GLY A 487 15.07 3.04 17.06
CA GLY A 487 16.10 3.55 16.16
C GLY A 487 15.56 3.80 14.74
N PHE A 488 14.71 2.89 14.27
CA PHE A 488 14.03 2.96 12.98
C PHE A 488 12.53 2.63 13.13
N GLY A 489 11.67 3.35 12.41
CA GLY A 489 10.22 3.09 12.36
C GLY A 489 9.65 3.06 10.95
N LEU A 490 8.83 2.07 10.64
CA LEU A 490 8.01 1.99 9.43
C LEU A 490 6.63 1.43 9.78
N GLU A 491 5.61 2.27 9.76
CA GLU A 491 4.23 1.88 10.09
C GLU A 491 3.29 2.41 9.02
N ASN A 492 2.24 1.66 8.65
CA ASN A 492 1.28 2.06 7.62
C ASN A 492 1.94 2.34 6.26
N ALA A 493 2.96 1.57 5.89
CA ALA A 493 3.70 1.72 4.64
C ALA A 493 3.42 0.55 3.67
N LYS A 494 3.62 0.78 2.37
CA LYS A 494 3.49 -0.29 1.37
C LYS A 494 4.62 -0.30 0.35
N ASN A 495 4.90 -1.45 -0.26
CA ASN A 495 5.95 -1.60 -1.27
C ASN A 495 7.30 -1.09 -0.77
N VAL A 496 7.90 -1.77 0.22
CA VAL A 496 9.17 -1.33 0.83
C VAL A 496 10.20 -2.46 0.84
N ILE A 497 11.44 -2.16 0.48
CA ILE A 497 12.57 -3.07 0.70
C ILE A 497 13.69 -2.37 1.46
N ILE A 498 14.14 -3.02 2.54
CA ILE A 498 15.26 -2.60 3.36
C ILE A 498 16.33 -3.68 3.25
N ASP A 499 17.52 -3.30 2.80
CA ASP A 499 18.58 -4.22 2.46
C ASP A 499 19.95 -3.73 2.95
N HIS A 500 20.78 -4.64 3.48
CA HIS A 500 22.14 -4.32 3.94
C HIS A 500 22.22 -3.14 4.93
N CYS A 501 21.28 -3.04 5.88
CA CYS A 501 21.27 -2.00 6.90
C CYS A 501 21.66 -2.54 8.29
N CYS A 502 22.11 -1.65 9.17
CA CYS A 502 22.49 -1.98 10.55
C CYS A 502 21.67 -1.17 11.56
N PHE A 503 21.11 -1.85 12.57
CA PHE A 503 20.27 -1.25 13.60
C PHE A 503 20.80 -1.66 14.97
N GLY A 504 20.96 -0.71 15.89
CA GLY A 504 21.43 -1.03 17.24
C GLY A 504 21.36 0.14 18.22
N TRP A 505 21.76 -0.12 19.46
CA TRP A 505 21.91 0.84 20.54
C TRP A 505 20.69 1.74 20.77
N SER A 506 19.49 1.15 20.71
CA SER A 506 18.24 1.79 21.12
C SER A 506 17.84 1.46 22.53
N GLY A 507 17.40 2.48 23.28
CA GLY A 507 16.79 2.31 24.61
C GLY A 507 15.35 1.78 24.57
N GLU A 508 14.76 1.59 23.38
CA GLU A 508 13.51 0.86 23.16
C GLU A 508 13.78 -0.28 22.14
N GLU A 509 13.05 -0.39 21.01
CA GLU A 509 13.41 -1.31 19.93
C GLU A 509 14.47 -0.70 19.00
N ASN A 510 15.37 -1.49 18.44
CA ASN A 510 16.27 -1.00 17.38
C ASN A 510 15.50 -0.75 16.08
N MET A 511 14.48 -1.59 15.78
CA MET A 511 13.66 -1.47 14.59
C MET A 511 12.18 -1.81 14.88
N THR A 512 11.27 -0.95 14.42
CA THR A 512 9.83 -1.16 14.57
C THR A 512 9.13 -1.09 13.21
N MET A 513 8.49 -2.19 12.81
CA MET A 513 7.76 -2.34 11.56
C MET A 513 6.46 -3.12 11.77
N TYR A 514 5.30 -2.53 11.51
CA TYR A 514 3.99 -3.20 11.54
C TYR A 514 2.96 -2.39 10.75
N ASP A 515 1.75 -2.92 10.52
CA ASP A 515 0.75 -2.31 9.63
C ASP A 515 1.31 -2.04 8.21
N ASN A 516 2.21 -2.89 7.71
CA ASN A 516 2.85 -2.69 6.40
C ASN A 516 2.38 -3.71 5.37
N HIS A 517 2.46 -3.37 4.09
CA HIS A 517 2.02 -4.25 3.00
C HIS A 517 3.10 -4.39 1.91
N PHE A 518 3.36 -5.60 1.42
CA PHE A 518 4.40 -5.85 0.42
C PHE A 518 5.78 -5.34 0.83
N THR A 519 6.27 -5.81 1.98
CA THR A 519 7.55 -5.35 2.53
C THR A 519 8.57 -6.47 2.69
N THR A 520 9.85 -6.14 2.49
CA THR A 520 10.99 -7.04 2.74
C THR A 520 12.04 -6.36 3.61
N VAL A 521 12.56 -7.09 4.61
CA VAL A 521 13.85 -6.79 5.26
C VAL A 521 14.80 -7.95 4.99
N GLN A 522 15.93 -7.65 4.34
CA GLN A 522 16.92 -8.65 3.97
C GLN A 522 18.36 -8.23 4.29
N TRP A 523 19.21 -9.20 4.60
CA TRP A 523 20.65 -8.98 4.82
C TRP A 523 20.96 -7.85 5.82
N CYS A 524 20.13 -7.65 6.84
CA CYS A 524 20.35 -6.60 7.85
C CYS A 524 20.95 -7.16 9.14
N ILE A 525 21.68 -6.33 9.88
CA ILE A 525 22.11 -6.61 11.26
C ILE A 525 21.22 -5.83 12.23
N VAL A 526 20.65 -6.51 13.21
CA VAL A 526 19.98 -5.94 14.38
C VAL A 526 20.72 -6.39 15.63
N HIS A 527 21.58 -5.51 16.16
CA HIS A 527 22.47 -5.83 17.29
C HIS A 527 22.10 -5.02 18.53
N GLU A 528 22.53 -5.48 19.70
CA GLU A 528 22.53 -4.80 21.01
C GLU A 528 21.54 -3.62 21.14
N GLY A 529 20.30 -3.87 21.56
CA GLY A 529 19.53 -2.80 22.19
C GLY A 529 20.14 -2.43 23.55
N LEU A 530 19.95 -1.20 24.02
CA LEU A 530 20.44 -0.75 25.33
C LEU A 530 19.52 -1.25 26.44
N TYR A 531 20.10 -1.94 27.42
CA TYR A 531 19.36 -2.62 28.47
C TYR A 531 18.71 -1.65 29.45
N ASP A 532 19.49 -0.78 30.09
CA ASP A 532 18.99 0.20 31.06
C ASP A 532 19.35 1.65 30.69
N ALA A 533 18.92 2.10 29.51
CA ALA A 533 19.10 3.48 29.04
C ALA A 533 18.14 4.51 29.68
N GLY A 534 17.55 4.21 30.85
CA GLY A 534 16.62 5.11 31.55
C GLY A 534 15.18 5.09 31.01
N HIS A 535 14.76 4.01 30.35
CA HIS A 535 13.41 3.87 29.81
C HIS A 535 12.35 3.84 30.93
N GLN A 536 11.37 4.74 30.89
CA GLN A 536 10.30 4.89 31.91
C GLN A 536 9.44 3.64 32.18
N LYS A 537 9.41 2.69 31.24
CA LYS A 537 8.73 1.37 31.40
C LYS A 537 9.71 0.25 31.82
N GLY A 538 10.86 0.59 32.38
CA GLY A 538 11.94 -0.33 32.76
C GLY A 538 12.78 -0.83 31.59
N ALA A 539 13.76 -1.67 31.90
CA ALA A 539 14.78 -2.20 30.98
C ALA A 539 14.21 -2.78 29.67
N ARG A 540 14.89 -2.51 28.55
CA ARG A 540 14.43 -2.82 27.18
C ARG A 540 15.40 -3.76 26.46
N SER A 541 16.50 -3.27 25.86
CA SER A 541 17.38 -4.06 24.98
C SER A 541 16.59 -4.96 24.02
N TYR A 542 15.70 -4.31 23.25
CA TYR A 542 14.81 -4.99 22.31
C TYR A 542 15.35 -4.90 20.89
N ALA A 543 15.41 -6.04 20.18
CA ALA A 543 15.86 -6.04 18.79
C ALA A 543 14.82 -5.34 17.92
N ASN A 544 13.63 -5.94 17.79
CA ASN A 544 12.63 -5.43 16.86
C ASN A 544 11.19 -5.86 17.17
N GLN A 545 10.26 -5.14 16.56
CA GLN A 545 8.90 -5.60 16.31
C GLN A 545 8.67 -5.63 14.80
N TRP A 546 8.34 -6.79 14.26
CA TRP A 546 8.20 -7.04 12.81
C TRP A 546 6.79 -7.56 12.51
N GLY A 547 6.13 -6.96 11.53
CA GLY A 547 4.74 -7.18 11.16
C GLY A 547 4.45 -6.79 9.71
N GLY A 548 3.23 -7.07 9.25
CA GLY A 548 2.76 -6.69 7.91
C GLY A 548 2.03 -7.81 7.18
N SER A 549 1.49 -7.48 6.01
CA SER A 549 0.64 -8.36 5.22
C SER A 549 0.63 -8.01 3.71
N PRO A 550 1.32 -8.77 2.86
CA PRO A 550 2.34 -9.74 3.21
C PRO A 550 3.69 -9.05 3.52
N ALA A 551 4.50 -9.67 4.37
CA ALA A 551 5.85 -9.19 4.70
C ALA A 551 6.88 -10.34 4.77
N THR A 552 8.11 -10.09 4.31
CA THR A 552 9.23 -11.04 4.37
C THR A 552 10.37 -10.47 5.22
N TYR A 553 10.86 -11.27 6.15
CA TYR A 553 12.04 -11.00 6.95
C TYR A 553 13.02 -12.16 6.76
N HIS A 554 14.09 -11.97 5.97
CA HIS A 554 15.01 -13.06 5.68
C HIS A 554 16.49 -12.71 5.71
N HIS A 555 17.32 -13.70 6.07
CA HIS A 555 18.79 -13.58 6.07
C HIS A 555 19.30 -12.39 6.89
N ASN A 556 18.64 -12.10 8.01
CA ASN A 556 19.06 -11.06 8.95
C ASN A 556 19.80 -11.68 10.14
N LEU A 557 20.75 -10.92 10.69
CA LEU A 557 21.43 -11.24 11.94
C LEU A 557 20.78 -10.50 13.11
N LEU A 558 20.31 -11.23 14.11
CA LEU A 558 19.84 -10.68 15.38
C LEU A 558 20.79 -11.14 16.47
N ALA A 559 21.55 -10.23 17.06
CA ALA A 559 22.62 -10.60 17.99
C ALA A 559 22.57 -9.75 19.26
N HIS A 560 22.80 -10.39 20.41
CA HIS A 560 23.01 -9.70 21.69
C HIS A 560 21.80 -8.87 22.15
N ASN A 561 20.58 -9.31 21.81
CA ASN A 561 19.34 -8.65 22.22
C ASN A 561 18.75 -9.35 23.45
N TYR A 562 18.44 -8.60 24.51
CA TYR A 562 17.91 -9.20 25.74
C TYR A 562 16.55 -9.85 25.52
N ASN A 563 15.68 -9.22 24.73
CA ASN A 563 14.35 -9.72 24.37
C ASN A 563 13.93 -9.17 22.99
N ARG A 564 12.76 -9.56 22.47
CA ARG A 564 12.26 -9.17 21.14
C ARG A 564 13.28 -9.40 20.02
N SER A 565 13.91 -10.57 20.03
CA SER A 565 14.82 -11.09 19.03
C SER A 565 14.09 -12.17 18.21
N SER A 566 12.93 -11.98 17.58
CA SER A 566 12.10 -10.81 17.23
C SER A 566 10.79 -10.77 18.03
N ARG A 567 10.09 -9.64 18.09
CA ARG A 567 8.63 -9.68 18.33
C ARG A 567 7.90 -9.74 17.01
N LEU A 568 7.16 -10.82 16.73
CA LEU A 568 6.31 -10.91 15.55
C LEU A 568 4.94 -10.30 15.86
N ASN A 569 4.49 -9.37 15.01
CA ASN A 569 3.26 -8.63 15.24
C ASN A 569 2.03 -9.53 15.03
N GLY A 570 1.06 -9.42 15.93
CA GLY A 570 -0.21 -10.13 15.81
C GLY A 570 -1.23 -9.41 14.93
N ALA A 571 -2.31 -10.11 14.57
CA ALA A 571 -3.52 -9.49 14.05
C ALA A 571 -4.27 -8.81 15.19
N SER A 572 -4.13 -7.49 15.27
CA SER A 572 -4.28 -6.78 16.55
C SER A 572 -5.23 -5.58 16.47
N SER A 573 -5.56 -5.16 15.25
CA SER A 573 -6.48 -4.06 14.90
C SER A 573 -7.54 -4.52 13.90
N THR A 574 -8.78 -4.02 14.00
CA THR A 574 -9.87 -4.34 13.06
C THR A 574 -9.75 -3.58 11.72
N THR A 575 -8.81 -2.64 11.60
CA THR A 575 -8.60 -1.78 10.42
C THR A 575 -7.32 -2.16 9.67
N GLU A 576 -6.15 -1.91 10.26
CA GLU A 576 -4.84 -2.02 9.60
C GLU A 576 -4.24 -3.44 9.76
N ASP A 577 -3.84 -3.84 10.97
CA ASP A 577 -3.40 -5.22 11.32
C ASP A 577 -4.54 -6.26 11.44
N ARG A 578 -5.53 -6.25 10.55
CA ARG A 578 -6.63 -7.24 10.64
C ARG A 578 -6.22 -8.62 10.16
N ASN A 579 -5.38 -8.66 9.12
CA ASN A 579 -4.87 -9.89 8.52
C ASN A 579 -3.37 -9.76 8.36
N VAL A 580 -2.61 -10.65 8.98
CA VAL A 580 -1.15 -10.61 9.01
C VAL A 580 -0.62 -11.88 8.35
N PHE A 581 0.25 -11.72 7.36
CA PHE A 581 0.96 -12.82 6.71
C PHE A 581 2.46 -12.51 6.66
N MET A 582 3.27 -13.35 7.29
CA MET A 582 4.71 -13.14 7.40
C MET A 582 5.54 -14.36 7.00
N GLU A 583 6.63 -14.10 6.28
CA GLU A 583 7.75 -15.02 6.09
C GLU A 583 8.90 -14.62 7.03
N TYR A 584 9.36 -15.54 7.87
CA TYR A 584 10.53 -15.38 8.73
C TYR A 584 11.55 -16.48 8.39
N PHE A 585 12.41 -16.20 7.42
CA PHE A 585 13.25 -17.21 6.76
C PHE A 585 14.74 -17.01 6.96
N ASN A 586 15.48 -18.07 7.25
CA ASN A 586 16.94 -18.06 7.19
C ASN A 586 17.62 -16.93 8.01
N ASN A 587 16.99 -16.49 9.11
CA ASN A 587 17.60 -15.51 10.01
C ASN A 587 18.52 -16.20 11.02
N VAL A 588 19.54 -15.49 11.48
CA VAL A 588 20.47 -15.95 12.52
C VAL A 588 20.18 -15.22 13.81
N ASN A 589 19.95 -15.96 14.89
CA ASN A 589 19.71 -15.41 16.22
C ASN A 589 20.84 -15.83 17.18
N TYR A 590 21.46 -14.88 17.86
CA TYR A 590 22.63 -15.12 18.70
C TYR A 590 22.54 -14.42 20.06
N ASN A 591 22.92 -15.15 21.12
CA ASN A 591 23.11 -14.63 22.48
C ASN A 591 21.93 -13.82 23.05
N TRP A 592 20.71 -14.34 22.95
CA TRP A 592 19.52 -13.68 23.48
C TRP A 592 19.37 -13.83 25.00
N GLY A 593 18.73 -12.86 25.67
CA GLY A 593 18.74 -12.76 27.14
C GLY A 593 17.59 -13.44 27.90
N LYS A 594 16.48 -13.77 27.22
CA LYS A 594 15.30 -14.41 27.80
C LYS A 594 14.88 -15.66 27.03
N LYS A 595 14.23 -16.61 27.71
CA LYS A 595 13.63 -17.78 27.04
C LYS A 595 12.60 -17.37 25.99
N ASN A 596 11.77 -16.37 26.29
CA ASN A 596 10.84 -15.75 25.36
C ASN A 596 11.42 -14.58 24.58
N SER A 597 12.67 -14.69 24.15
CA SER A 597 13.32 -13.65 23.35
C SER A 597 12.59 -13.40 22.03
N CYS A 598 12.10 -14.45 21.37
CA CYS A 598 11.22 -14.34 20.21
C CYS A 598 9.78 -14.67 20.63
N TYR A 599 8.82 -13.78 20.36
CA TYR A 599 7.42 -13.98 20.75
C TYR A 599 6.42 -13.17 19.91
N GLY A 600 5.13 -13.52 19.98
CA GLY A 600 4.04 -12.73 19.43
C GLY A 600 3.07 -13.54 18.57
N GLY A 601 2.57 -12.89 17.52
CA GLY A 601 1.61 -13.45 16.56
C GLY A 601 0.24 -13.76 17.17
N GLU A 602 -0.22 -12.87 18.06
CA GLU A 602 -1.56 -12.89 18.62
C GLU A 602 -2.61 -12.79 17.50
N ASN A 603 -3.76 -13.47 17.60
CA ASN A 603 -4.91 -13.25 16.72
C ASN A 603 -6.08 -12.71 17.53
N GLU A 604 -6.27 -11.40 17.56
CA GLU A 604 -7.19 -10.71 18.47
C GLU A 604 -7.96 -9.53 17.83
N ALA A 605 -7.89 -9.38 16.50
CA ALA A 605 -8.51 -8.32 15.72
C ALA A 605 -10.01 -8.58 15.37
N GLY A 606 -10.70 -9.37 16.20
CA GLY A 606 -12.11 -9.71 16.04
C GLY A 606 -12.37 -10.86 15.05
N THR A 607 -13.64 -11.20 14.82
CA THR A 607 -14.06 -12.47 14.20
C THR A 607 -13.46 -12.77 12.82
N TYR A 608 -13.16 -11.74 12.02
CA TYR A 608 -12.63 -11.91 10.66
C TYR A 608 -11.17 -11.45 10.57
N SER A 609 -10.38 -11.82 11.56
CA SER A 609 -8.94 -11.58 11.60
C SER A 609 -8.16 -12.88 11.48
N SER A 610 -6.94 -12.76 11.00
CA SER A 610 -6.05 -13.89 10.79
C SER A 610 -4.61 -13.49 11.02
N HIS A 611 -3.85 -14.40 11.62
CA HIS A 611 -2.41 -14.31 11.69
C HIS A 611 -1.82 -15.60 11.14
N GLU A 612 -1.00 -15.47 10.12
CA GLU A 612 -0.39 -16.57 9.39
C GLU A 612 1.12 -16.33 9.27
N CYS A 613 1.93 -17.35 9.55
CA CYS A 613 3.39 -17.19 9.43
C CYS A 613 4.11 -18.48 9.03
N ASN A 614 5.04 -18.33 8.09
CA ASN A 614 6.01 -19.33 7.73
C ASN A 614 7.35 -18.99 8.43
N PHE A 615 7.85 -19.89 9.27
CA PHE A 615 9.05 -19.73 10.08
C PHE A 615 10.03 -20.85 9.73
N VAL A 616 10.94 -20.60 8.78
CA VAL A 616 11.67 -21.66 8.08
C VAL A 616 13.18 -21.40 8.03
N GLY A 617 13.99 -22.43 8.27
CA GLY A 617 15.43 -22.38 7.99
C GLY A 617 16.24 -21.44 8.89
N ASN A 618 15.72 -21.02 10.05
CA ASN A 618 16.40 -20.08 10.93
C ASN A 618 17.45 -20.79 11.80
N TYR A 619 18.59 -20.12 12.04
CA TYR A 619 19.69 -20.64 12.85
C TYR A 619 19.76 -19.94 14.21
N TYR A 620 19.51 -20.67 15.28
CA TYR A 620 19.56 -20.18 16.65
C TYR A 620 20.82 -20.69 17.34
N LYS A 621 21.75 -19.77 17.63
CA LYS A 621 23.01 -20.05 18.30
C LYS A 621 23.00 -19.52 19.73
N PRO A 622 22.87 -20.38 20.76
CA PRO A 622 23.00 -19.94 22.15
C PRO A 622 24.37 -19.29 22.40
N GLY A 623 24.39 -18.13 23.05
CA GLY A 623 25.60 -17.43 23.45
C GLY A 623 25.88 -17.49 24.95
N PRO A 624 26.94 -16.82 25.44
CA PRO A 624 27.33 -16.83 26.85
C PRO A 624 26.22 -16.46 27.85
N SER A 625 25.25 -15.66 27.44
CA SER A 625 24.16 -15.18 28.30
C SER A 625 22.80 -15.83 28.00
N THR A 626 22.75 -16.78 27.06
CA THR A 626 21.51 -17.45 26.67
C THR A 626 20.99 -18.37 27.79
N PRO A 627 19.72 -18.21 28.23
CA PRO A 627 19.15 -19.09 29.24
C PRO A 627 19.01 -20.54 28.76
N SER A 628 19.26 -21.49 29.66
CA SER A 628 19.00 -22.92 29.42
C SER A 628 17.51 -23.19 29.19
N GLY A 629 17.18 -24.09 28.25
CA GLY A 629 15.79 -24.40 27.91
C GLY A 629 15.07 -23.24 27.22
N SER A 630 15.81 -22.51 26.37
CA SER A 630 15.23 -21.55 25.42
C SER A 630 14.51 -22.28 24.29
N TYR A 631 13.59 -21.58 23.64
CA TYR A 631 12.79 -22.04 22.51
C TYR A 631 12.97 -21.11 21.32
N PHE A 632 12.50 -21.52 20.13
CA PHE A 632 12.56 -20.67 18.94
C PHE A 632 11.62 -19.49 19.03
N MET A 633 10.40 -19.72 19.55
CA MET A 633 9.29 -18.76 19.56
C MET A 633 8.31 -19.04 20.69
N GLU A 634 7.77 -17.98 21.30
CA GLU A 634 6.59 -18.02 22.18
C GLU A 634 5.37 -17.43 21.49
N LEU A 635 4.37 -18.27 21.26
CA LEU A 635 3.06 -17.86 20.73
C LEU A 635 2.28 -17.19 21.85
N SER A 636 1.90 -15.92 21.67
CA SER A 636 1.44 -15.05 22.76
C SER A 636 -0.09 -15.07 22.96
N ALA A 637 -0.54 -15.02 24.22
CA ALA A 637 -1.94 -14.79 24.57
C ALA A 637 -2.45 -13.43 24.08
N ALA A 638 -3.77 -13.25 24.10
CA ALA A 638 -4.36 -11.93 23.89
C ALA A 638 -3.77 -10.90 24.86
N ARG A 639 -3.55 -9.70 24.34
CA ARG A 639 -3.09 -8.55 25.11
C ARG A 639 -4.17 -8.16 26.12
N SER A 640 -3.75 -7.46 27.18
CA SER A 640 -4.66 -7.00 28.23
C SER A 640 -5.84 -6.21 27.64
N GLY A 641 -7.07 -6.65 27.94
CA GLY A 641 -8.30 -6.04 27.44
C GLY A 641 -8.74 -6.50 26.05
N LYS A 642 -8.06 -7.48 25.45
CA LYS A 642 -8.40 -8.12 24.19
C LYS A 642 -8.76 -9.59 24.41
N THR A 643 -9.50 -10.16 23.47
CA THR A 643 -9.87 -11.58 23.48
C THR A 643 -9.30 -12.22 22.23
N LEU A 644 -8.66 -13.38 22.39
CA LEU A 644 -8.20 -14.17 21.26
C LEU A 644 -9.39 -14.56 20.38
N ASN A 645 -9.22 -14.43 19.07
CA ASN A 645 -10.15 -14.91 18.06
C ASN A 645 -10.37 -16.42 18.25
N PRO A 646 -11.60 -16.95 18.19
CA PRO A 646 -11.80 -18.41 18.22
C PRO A 646 -11.00 -19.18 17.16
N ASN A 647 -10.71 -18.53 16.02
CA ASN A 647 -9.83 -19.07 14.99
C ASN A 647 -8.36 -18.86 15.35
N PRO A 648 -7.56 -19.93 15.51
CA PRO A 648 -6.16 -19.84 15.89
C PRO A 648 -5.30 -19.16 14.82
N SER A 649 -4.19 -18.55 15.25
CA SER A 649 -3.09 -18.20 14.34
C SER A 649 -2.52 -19.46 13.69
N ARG A 650 -2.17 -19.43 12.40
CA ARG A 650 -1.62 -20.58 11.67
C ARG A 650 -0.11 -20.42 11.47
N TRP A 651 0.63 -21.49 11.73
CA TRP A 651 2.07 -21.48 11.70
C TRP A 651 2.64 -22.70 10.98
N TYR A 652 3.67 -22.47 10.19
CA TYR A 652 4.54 -23.52 9.67
C TYR A 652 5.96 -23.32 10.21
N PHE A 653 6.41 -24.24 11.04
CA PHE A 653 7.80 -24.30 11.54
C PHE A 653 8.51 -25.47 10.89
N ALA A 654 9.58 -25.20 10.14
CA ALA A 654 10.38 -26.24 9.49
C ALA A 654 11.84 -25.83 9.34
N ASP A 655 12.73 -26.82 9.32
CA ASP A 655 14.15 -26.68 8.99
C ASP A 655 14.93 -25.68 9.86
N ASN A 656 14.39 -25.30 11.01
CA ASN A 656 15.09 -24.43 11.96
C ASN A 656 16.08 -25.26 12.79
N VAL A 657 17.24 -24.68 13.07
CA VAL A 657 18.32 -25.33 13.82
C VAL A 657 18.56 -24.58 15.11
N MET A 658 18.59 -25.30 16.23
CA MET A 658 19.07 -24.79 17.51
C MET A 658 20.40 -25.46 17.84
N GLU A 659 21.50 -24.71 17.77
CA GLU A 659 22.83 -25.23 18.03
C GLU A 659 22.90 -25.84 19.45
N GLY A 660 23.28 -27.12 19.50
CA GLY A 660 23.37 -27.88 20.76
C GLY A 660 22.05 -28.51 21.24
N SER A 661 20.97 -28.45 20.47
CA SER A 661 19.68 -29.09 20.80
C SER A 661 19.14 -29.94 19.65
N SER A 662 19.51 -31.23 19.62
CA SER A 662 19.02 -32.15 18.59
C SER A 662 17.51 -32.36 18.64
N SER A 663 16.87 -32.24 19.82
CA SER A 663 15.41 -32.35 19.93
C SER A 663 14.70 -31.21 19.22
N ALA A 664 15.15 -29.96 19.45
CA ALA A 664 14.57 -28.78 18.81
C ALA A 664 14.83 -28.79 17.29
N THR A 665 16.02 -29.21 16.87
CA THR A 665 16.37 -29.30 15.44
C THR A 665 15.57 -30.40 14.72
N ASN A 666 15.39 -31.58 15.32
CA ASN A 666 14.66 -32.68 14.67
C ASN A 666 13.13 -32.50 14.71
N ASP A 667 12.62 -31.80 15.72
CA ASP A 667 11.20 -31.46 15.87
C ASP A 667 11.08 -30.02 16.35
N ASN A 668 10.92 -29.09 15.41
CA ASN A 668 10.83 -27.66 15.72
C ASN A 668 9.66 -27.33 16.68
N TRP A 669 8.54 -28.05 16.58
CA TRP A 669 7.38 -27.83 17.45
C TRP A 669 7.66 -28.19 18.91
N SER A 670 8.62 -29.07 19.20
CA SER A 670 9.07 -29.37 20.57
C SER A 670 9.72 -28.16 21.26
N ALA A 671 10.17 -27.17 20.48
CA ALA A 671 10.79 -25.94 20.94
C ALA A 671 9.95 -24.70 20.60
N ILE A 672 8.62 -24.85 20.59
CA ILE A 672 7.66 -23.73 20.55
C ILE A 672 6.92 -23.67 21.87
N HIS A 673 6.98 -22.52 22.54
CA HIS A 673 6.22 -22.30 23.78
C HIS A 673 4.84 -21.73 23.44
N ASN A 674 3.78 -22.46 23.79
CA ASN A 674 2.41 -22.02 23.56
C ASN A 674 1.85 -21.33 24.81
N ASN A 675 1.83 -20.00 24.81
CA ASN A 675 1.22 -19.20 25.87
C ASN A 675 -0.21 -18.76 25.50
N THR A 676 -0.86 -19.42 24.53
CA THR A 676 -2.22 -19.10 24.08
C THR A 676 -3.24 -20.07 24.66
N SER A 677 -4.53 -19.79 24.47
CA SER A 677 -5.61 -20.76 24.74
C SER A 677 -5.81 -21.78 23.61
N TYR A 678 -5.09 -21.66 22.49
CA TYR A 678 -5.22 -22.57 21.36
C TYR A 678 -4.48 -23.88 21.60
N THR A 679 -4.92 -24.93 20.92
CA THR A 679 -4.16 -26.18 20.88
C THR A 679 -3.05 -26.08 19.83
N VAL A 680 -1.93 -26.77 20.06
CA VAL A 680 -0.85 -26.87 19.05
C VAL A 680 -1.39 -27.42 17.74
N ALA A 681 -2.23 -28.47 17.79
CA ALA A 681 -2.85 -29.05 16.61
C ALA A 681 -3.73 -28.05 15.82
N GLY A 682 -4.37 -27.10 16.49
CA GLY A 682 -5.16 -26.06 15.82
C GLY A 682 -4.33 -24.96 15.16
N MET A 683 -3.10 -24.72 15.65
CA MET A 683 -2.18 -23.71 15.10
C MET A 683 -1.24 -24.30 14.06
N LYS A 684 -0.92 -25.59 14.15
CA LYS A 684 0.09 -26.25 13.34
C LYS A 684 -0.39 -26.47 11.91
N SER A 685 0.38 -25.97 10.96
CA SER A 685 0.34 -26.37 9.56
C SER A 685 1.43 -27.41 9.30
N GLU A 686 1.10 -28.49 8.60
CA GLU A 686 2.06 -29.53 8.19
C GLU A 686 2.80 -29.18 6.89
N THR A 687 2.26 -28.21 6.14
CA THR A 687 2.88 -27.63 4.95
C THR A 687 3.06 -26.14 5.15
N LEU A 688 3.83 -25.50 4.26
CA LEU A 688 3.85 -24.05 4.16
C LEU A 688 2.42 -23.49 4.17
N VAL A 689 2.26 -22.41 4.93
CA VAL A 689 1.03 -21.63 4.95
C VAL A 689 1.00 -20.81 3.68
N TYR A 690 -0.03 -21.04 2.87
CA TYR A 690 -0.38 -20.19 1.75
C TYR A 690 -1.44 -19.20 2.25
N PRO A 691 -1.28 -17.89 1.98
CA PRO A 691 -2.28 -16.91 2.36
C PRO A 691 -3.61 -17.26 1.69
N SER A 692 -4.67 -17.49 2.47
CA SER A 692 -5.95 -17.93 1.89
C SER A 692 -6.77 -16.76 1.33
N ALA A 693 -7.47 -17.00 0.22
CA ALA A 693 -8.33 -16.00 -0.44
C ALA A 693 -9.48 -15.47 0.45
N GLU A 694 -9.87 -16.21 1.50
CA GLU A 694 -10.89 -15.80 2.47
C GLU A 694 -10.34 -14.89 3.60
N VAL A 695 -9.02 -14.94 3.81
CA VAL A 695 -8.30 -14.20 4.84
C VAL A 695 -7.94 -12.80 4.36
N THR A 696 -7.74 -12.60 3.07
CA THR A 696 -7.59 -11.27 2.48
C THR A 696 -8.96 -10.73 2.06
N ARG A 697 -9.69 -10.01 2.92
CA ARG A 697 -10.75 -9.08 2.45
C ARG A 697 -10.19 -7.88 1.65
N LEU A 698 -9.08 -8.10 0.98
CA LEU A 698 -8.54 -7.33 -0.11
C LEU A 698 -8.81 -8.21 -1.33
N ASP A 699 -9.90 -7.96 -2.05
CA ASP A 699 -10.24 -8.68 -3.29
C ASP A 699 -9.11 -8.61 -4.35
N LYS A 700 -8.09 -7.77 -4.11
CA LYS A 700 -6.87 -7.57 -4.93
C LYS A 700 -5.57 -8.12 -4.33
N CYS A 701 -5.56 -8.68 -3.12
CA CYS A 701 -4.45 -9.54 -2.65
C CYS A 701 -4.69 -11.01 -3.05
N LYS A 702 -5.40 -11.24 -4.15
CA LYS A 702 -5.28 -12.51 -4.88
C LYS A 702 -3.86 -12.57 -5.44
N PHE A 703 -2.91 -13.03 -4.63
CA PHE A 703 -1.72 -13.65 -5.21
C PHE A 703 -2.22 -14.89 -5.93
N GLU A 704 -2.45 -14.76 -7.24
CA GLU A 704 -2.75 -15.91 -8.10
C GLU A 704 -1.61 -16.94 -8.07
N ASP A 705 -0.41 -16.54 -7.60
CA ASP A 705 0.79 -17.36 -7.47
C ASP A 705 1.70 -16.89 -6.30
N TYR A 706 1.48 -17.42 -5.08
CA TYR A 706 2.43 -17.24 -3.94
C TYR A 706 3.84 -17.73 -4.29
N ASP A 707 3.95 -18.80 -5.09
CA ASP A 707 5.25 -19.37 -5.43
C ASP A 707 6.12 -18.38 -6.23
N SER A 708 5.50 -17.48 -7.00
CA SER A 708 6.21 -16.40 -7.69
C SER A 708 6.84 -15.38 -6.74
N TYR A 709 6.34 -15.21 -5.51
CA TYR A 709 6.88 -14.27 -4.51
C TYR A 709 7.74 -14.91 -3.46
N ARG A 710 7.46 -16.18 -3.17
CA ARG A 710 8.13 -16.98 -2.15
C ARG A 710 9.63 -16.76 -2.21
N THR A 711 10.18 -16.39 -1.07
CA THR A 711 11.62 -16.30 -0.90
C THR A 711 12.21 -17.70 -0.93
N PRO A 712 13.17 -18.00 -1.84
CA PRO A 712 13.89 -19.26 -1.81
C PRO A 712 14.57 -19.42 -0.46
N THR A 713 14.44 -20.59 0.15
CA THR A 713 15.06 -20.93 1.43
C THR A 713 16.27 -21.83 1.19
N GLU A 714 17.31 -21.62 1.99
CA GLU A 714 18.47 -22.53 2.09
C GLU A 714 18.45 -23.26 3.44
N SER A 715 19.41 -24.17 3.68
CA SER A 715 19.53 -24.79 5.00
C SER A 715 19.89 -23.74 6.07
N ALA A 716 19.51 -23.98 7.33
CA ALA A 716 19.84 -23.04 8.40
C ALA A 716 21.36 -22.88 8.60
N GLU A 717 22.14 -23.93 8.36
CA GLU A 717 23.60 -23.90 8.40
C GLU A 717 24.21 -23.07 7.27
N GLU A 718 23.69 -23.17 6.04
CA GLU A 718 24.13 -22.31 4.93
C GLU A 718 23.75 -20.85 5.19
N ALA A 719 22.52 -20.62 5.66
CA ALA A 719 22.06 -19.31 6.09
C ALA A 719 22.95 -18.72 7.18
N TYR A 720 23.39 -19.52 8.15
CA TYR A 720 24.34 -19.09 9.17
C TYR A 720 25.62 -18.52 8.56
N GLU A 721 26.24 -19.22 7.61
CA GLU A 721 27.47 -18.75 6.98
C GLU A 721 27.22 -17.52 6.10
N HIS A 722 26.17 -17.53 5.27
CA HIS A 722 25.86 -16.43 4.36
C HIS A 722 25.46 -15.16 5.10
N VAL A 723 24.66 -15.25 6.17
CA VAL A 723 24.27 -14.08 6.97
C VAL A 723 25.49 -13.44 7.63
N LEU A 724 26.40 -14.25 8.19
CA LEU A 724 27.63 -13.72 8.79
C LEU A 724 28.61 -13.16 7.74
N ASP A 725 28.56 -13.63 6.50
CA ASP A 725 29.34 -13.08 5.40
C ASP A 725 28.76 -11.75 4.89
N LYS A 726 27.44 -11.69 4.68
CA LYS A 726 26.81 -10.64 3.87
C LYS A 726 25.99 -9.60 4.65
N ALA A 727 25.38 -9.96 5.78
CA ALA A 727 24.42 -9.07 6.43
C ALA A 727 25.07 -7.79 7.00
N GLY A 728 24.29 -6.71 7.07
CA GLY A 728 24.75 -5.39 7.47
C GLY A 728 25.21 -4.60 6.26
N THR A 729 25.90 -3.50 6.51
CA THR A 729 26.44 -2.66 5.44
C THR A 729 27.60 -3.35 4.73
N ILE A 730 27.79 -3.12 3.43
CA ILE A 730 28.89 -3.70 2.63
C ILE A 730 30.27 -3.24 3.12
N ASN A 731 30.32 -2.05 3.74
CA ASN A 731 31.48 -1.44 4.34
C ASN A 731 31.34 -1.45 5.87
N ARG A 732 31.17 -2.65 6.46
CA ARG A 732 30.95 -2.88 7.90
C ARG A 732 31.88 -2.04 8.77
N ASP A 733 31.31 -1.35 9.75
CA ASP A 733 32.09 -0.61 10.74
C ASP A 733 32.63 -1.53 11.84
N GLN A 734 33.45 -0.98 12.75
CA GLN A 734 34.04 -1.75 13.84
C GLN A 734 33.01 -2.55 14.66
N THR A 735 31.82 -1.99 14.89
CA THR A 735 30.76 -2.62 15.66
C THR A 735 30.16 -3.79 14.89
N GLU A 736 29.82 -3.63 13.62
CA GLU A 736 29.33 -4.74 12.78
C GLU A 736 30.36 -5.87 12.68
N VAL A 737 31.64 -5.53 12.49
CA VAL A 737 32.75 -6.49 12.46
C VAL A 737 32.85 -7.25 13.79
N ARG A 738 32.78 -6.54 14.93
CA ARG A 738 32.76 -7.19 16.25
C ARG A 738 31.59 -8.16 16.35
N ILE A 739 30.36 -7.70 16.09
CA ILE A 739 29.16 -8.51 16.28
C ILE A 739 29.23 -9.80 15.47
N VAL A 740 29.66 -9.73 14.21
CA VAL A 740 29.86 -10.93 13.37
C VAL A 740 30.94 -11.85 13.95
N ASN A 741 32.07 -11.29 14.40
CA ASN A 741 33.14 -12.08 15.01
C ASN A 741 32.72 -12.74 16.33
N GLU A 742 31.93 -12.06 17.15
CA GLU A 742 31.37 -12.60 18.39
C GLU A 742 30.44 -13.78 18.10
N VAL A 743 29.59 -13.69 17.06
CA VAL A 743 28.73 -14.79 16.64
C VAL A 743 29.55 -15.98 16.12
N ARG A 744 30.58 -15.74 15.30
CA ARG A 744 31.47 -16.80 14.78
C ARG A 744 32.17 -17.53 15.93
N ASN A 745 32.77 -16.77 16.85
CA ASN A 745 33.57 -17.30 17.94
C ASN A 745 32.77 -17.71 19.19
N LYS A 746 31.44 -17.54 19.15
CA LYS A 746 30.53 -17.81 20.28
C LYS A 746 30.95 -17.02 21.54
N GLN A 747 31.28 -15.75 21.36
CA GLN A 747 31.74 -14.82 22.40
C GLN A 747 30.78 -13.65 22.60
N ALA A 748 30.95 -12.94 23.71
CA ALA A 748 30.36 -11.64 23.94
C ALA A 748 31.35 -10.83 24.78
N LEU A 749 31.99 -9.82 24.19
CA LEU A 749 33.13 -9.14 24.80
C LEU A 749 32.69 -8.10 25.83
N TYR A 750 31.58 -7.42 25.54
CA TYR A 750 31.10 -6.28 26.33
C TYR A 750 29.90 -6.62 27.20
N LYS A 751 29.68 -5.81 28.25
CA LYS A 751 28.50 -5.88 29.12
C LYS A 751 28.33 -4.57 29.87
N GLY A 752 27.09 -4.21 30.13
CA GLY A 752 26.71 -3.14 31.03
C GLY A 752 26.80 -3.55 32.49
N THR A 753 26.70 -2.55 33.37
CA THR A 753 26.82 -2.74 34.82
C THR A 753 25.51 -3.16 35.48
N THR A 754 24.36 -2.78 34.93
CA THR A 754 23.04 -3.03 35.54
C THR A 754 22.66 -4.51 35.47
N LEU A 755 22.70 -5.12 34.28
CA LEU A 755 22.42 -6.55 34.13
C LEU A 755 23.64 -7.44 34.41
N ASN A 756 24.84 -6.91 34.18
CA ASN A 756 26.12 -7.61 34.34
C ASN A 756 26.16 -8.98 33.62
N LYS A 757 25.65 -9.03 32.38
CA LYS A 757 25.65 -10.21 31.53
C LYS A 757 26.29 -9.88 30.18
N ALA A 758 27.13 -10.79 29.70
CA ALA A 758 27.89 -10.62 28.46
C ALA A 758 26.96 -10.46 27.24
N GLY A 759 27.16 -9.39 26.47
CA GLY A 759 26.37 -9.01 25.31
C GLY A 759 25.17 -8.10 25.62
N PHE A 760 24.97 -7.64 26.85
CA PHE A 760 23.90 -6.68 27.13
C PHE A 760 24.51 -5.44 27.77
N ILE A 761 24.57 -4.37 26.99
CA ILE A 761 25.13 -3.07 27.37
C ILE A 761 24.03 -2.11 27.84
N ASP A 762 24.36 -1.17 28.73
CA ASP A 762 23.46 -0.12 29.18
C ASP A 762 23.66 1.16 28.36
N SER A 763 24.89 1.39 27.91
CA SER A 763 25.33 2.53 27.11
C SER A 763 26.27 2.09 25.98
N PRO A 764 26.35 2.82 24.86
CA PRO A 764 27.42 2.62 23.87
C PRO A 764 28.84 2.65 24.48
N ASP A 765 29.05 3.39 25.57
CA ASP A 765 30.33 3.49 26.28
C ASP A 765 30.72 2.19 27.03
N ASP A 766 29.78 1.27 27.25
CA ASP A 766 30.09 -0.07 27.77
C ASP A 766 30.73 -0.98 26.70
N ALA A 767 30.72 -0.55 25.44
CA ALA A 767 31.30 -1.22 24.29
C ALA A 767 32.46 -0.39 23.70
N GLU A 768 32.51 -0.21 22.37
CA GLU A 768 33.54 0.62 21.72
C GLU A 768 33.30 2.12 21.78
N GLY A 769 32.16 2.56 22.32
CA GLY A 769 31.69 3.95 22.20
C GLY A 769 31.29 4.30 20.76
N TRP A 770 31.17 5.61 20.49
CA TRP A 770 30.76 6.09 19.17
C TRP A 770 31.91 6.03 18.15
N SER A 771 31.69 5.32 17.05
CA SER A 771 32.64 5.25 15.93
C SER A 771 32.96 6.66 15.39
N THR A 772 34.24 6.94 15.21
CA THR A 772 34.73 8.12 14.47
C THR A 772 34.95 7.74 13.03
N TYR A 773 34.12 8.26 12.13
CA TYR A 773 34.23 8.02 10.70
C TYR A 773 35.25 9.00 10.12
N ALA A 774 36.31 8.47 9.52
CA ALA A 774 37.32 9.31 8.88
C ALA A 774 36.71 10.09 7.71
N ALA A 775 37.13 11.35 7.55
CA ALA A 775 36.75 12.12 6.37
C ALA A 775 37.27 11.42 5.11
N ALA A 776 36.35 11.07 4.20
CA ALA A 776 36.68 10.43 2.93
C ALA A 776 36.41 11.40 1.78
N THR A 777 37.25 11.32 0.74
CA THR A 777 37.09 12.13 -0.47
C THR A 777 35.76 11.79 -1.15
N PRO A 778 34.89 12.78 -1.43
CA PRO A 778 33.68 12.56 -2.22
C PRO A 778 34.01 11.99 -3.60
N VAL A 779 33.13 11.13 -4.10
CA VAL A 779 33.16 10.70 -5.51
C VAL A 779 32.91 11.91 -6.40
N VAL A 780 33.67 12.03 -7.49
CA VAL A 780 33.47 13.09 -8.49
C VAL A 780 32.27 12.71 -9.38
N ASP A 781 31.31 13.63 -9.45
CA ASP A 781 30.07 13.59 -10.24
C ASP A 781 29.85 15.04 -10.72
N ASN A 782 30.26 15.36 -11.95
CA ASN A 782 30.25 16.76 -12.42
C ASN A 782 28.88 17.24 -12.89
N ASP A 783 28.02 16.35 -13.35
CA ASP A 783 26.68 16.69 -13.84
C ASP A 783 25.57 16.40 -12.82
N HIS A 784 25.92 15.84 -11.67
CA HIS A 784 25.04 15.58 -10.53
C HIS A 784 23.94 14.57 -10.85
N ASP A 785 24.25 13.59 -11.69
CA ASP A 785 23.30 12.55 -12.13
C ASP A 785 23.29 11.32 -11.21
N GLY A 786 24.12 11.34 -10.17
CA GLY A 786 24.21 10.30 -9.15
C GLY A 786 25.34 9.29 -9.40
N MET A 787 25.90 9.24 -10.60
CA MET A 787 26.98 8.33 -10.98
C MET A 787 28.36 8.96 -10.78
N ALA A 788 29.41 8.15 -10.87
CA ALA A 788 30.77 8.65 -10.81
C ALA A 788 31.28 8.90 -12.24
N ASP A 789 31.94 10.03 -12.50
CA ASP A 789 32.49 10.35 -13.83
C ASP A 789 33.37 9.21 -14.41
N GLU A 790 34.20 8.61 -13.54
CA GLU A 790 35.08 7.50 -13.91
C GLU A 790 34.27 6.26 -14.30
N TRP A 791 33.18 5.98 -13.58
CA TRP A 791 32.29 4.86 -13.87
C TRP A 791 31.55 5.09 -15.18
N GLU A 792 31.01 6.28 -15.39
CA GLU A 792 30.34 6.65 -16.64
C GLU A 792 31.26 6.51 -17.85
N THR A 793 32.47 7.06 -17.77
CA THR A 793 33.48 6.95 -18.82
C THR A 793 33.82 5.48 -19.13
N ALA A 794 33.96 4.65 -18.09
CA ALA A 794 34.24 3.23 -18.24
C ALA A 794 33.08 2.45 -18.90
N HIS A 795 31.85 2.96 -18.80
CA HIS A 795 30.63 2.35 -19.35
C HIS A 795 30.11 3.05 -20.61
N GLY A 796 30.87 4.01 -21.16
CA GLY A 796 30.58 4.68 -22.42
C GLY A 796 29.49 5.76 -22.32
N LEU A 797 29.22 6.27 -21.12
CA LEU A 797 28.36 7.41 -20.85
C LEU A 797 29.16 8.71 -20.87
N ASN A 798 28.48 9.85 -20.85
CA ASN A 798 29.08 11.19 -20.86
C ASN A 798 28.99 11.83 -19.48
N PRO A 799 30.11 12.01 -18.74
CA PRO A 799 30.17 12.64 -17.40
C PRO A 799 29.80 14.13 -17.32
N ALA A 800 29.08 14.63 -18.32
CA ALA A 800 28.62 16.00 -18.45
C ALA A 800 27.17 16.06 -18.98
N ASP A 801 26.48 14.92 -19.10
CA ASP A 801 25.08 14.82 -19.51
C ASP A 801 24.23 14.27 -18.35
N PRO A 802 23.55 15.16 -17.58
CA PRO A 802 22.80 14.77 -16.39
C PRO A 802 21.58 13.88 -16.66
N GLU A 803 21.28 13.60 -17.94
CA GLU A 803 20.22 12.70 -18.35
C GLU A 803 20.70 11.25 -18.53
N ASP A 804 22.02 11.00 -18.56
CA ASP A 804 22.57 9.66 -18.77
C ASP A 804 22.15 8.70 -17.64
N GLY A 805 22.13 9.16 -16.39
CA GLY A 805 21.62 8.40 -15.25
C GLY A 805 20.19 7.86 -15.41
N LYS A 806 19.33 8.52 -16.19
CA LYS A 806 17.93 8.11 -16.43
C LYS A 806 17.79 7.15 -17.61
N LEU A 807 18.83 6.94 -18.41
CA LEU A 807 18.77 6.06 -19.57
C LEU A 807 18.50 4.62 -19.13
N VAL A 808 17.48 4.00 -19.69
CA VAL A 808 17.26 2.55 -19.56
C VAL A 808 18.42 1.85 -20.29
N ALA A 809 19.34 1.30 -19.52
CA ALA A 809 20.63 0.85 -20.02
C ALA A 809 20.80 -0.68 -20.00
N SER A 810 19.81 -1.44 -19.51
CA SER A 810 19.83 -2.92 -19.52
C SER A 810 18.64 -3.50 -20.29
N ALA A 811 18.73 -4.79 -20.66
CA ALA A 811 17.65 -5.49 -21.36
C ALA A 811 16.43 -5.72 -20.45
N GLU A 812 16.68 -5.84 -19.15
CA GLU A 812 15.69 -6.04 -18.10
C GLU A 812 14.94 -4.76 -17.75
N GLY A 813 15.50 -3.58 -18.05
CA GLY A 813 14.84 -2.27 -17.87
C GLY A 813 15.41 -1.38 -16.76
N TYR A 814 16.56 -1.73 -16.17
CA TYR A 814 17.28 -0.85 -15.24
C TYR A 814 17.88 0.37 -15.93
N THR A 815 17.84 1.50 -15.23
CA THR A 815 18.52 2.74 -15.60
C THR A 815 20.04 2.67 -15.38
N ALA A 816 20.82 3.54 -16.04
CA ALA A 816 22.26 3.62 -15.82
C ALA A 816 22.59 3.87 -14.33
N LEU A 817 21.87 4.78 -13.68
CA LEU A 817 22.03 5.03 -12.25
C LEU A 817 21.78 3.78 -11.42
N GLU A 818 20.72 3.01 -11.70
CA GLU A 818 20.48 1.75 -10.98
C GLU A 818 21.58 0.72 -11.19
N ILE A 819 22.14 0.61 -12.40
CA ILE A 819 23.26 -0.29 -12.68
C ILE A 819 24.49 0.14 -11.88
N TYR A 820 24.78 1.44 -11.84
CA TYR A 820 25.85 1.98 -11.00
C TYR A 820 25.63 1.65 -9.52
N LEU A 821 24.46 1.98 -8.97
CA LEU A 821 24.11 1.75 -7.56
C LEU A 821 24.19 0.28 -7.16
N ASN A 822 23.82 -0.64 -8.06
CA ASN A 822 23.92 -2.08 -7.84
C ASN A 822 25.37 -2.57 -7.94
N SER A 823 26.18 -2.00 -8.84
CA SER A 823 27.61 -2.34 -8.93
C SER A 823 28.38 -2.00 -7.65
N LEU A 824 27.99 -0.92 -6.95
CA LEU A 824 28.54 -0.57 -5.64
C LEU A 824 28.24 -1.62 -4.57
N MET A 825 27.13 -2.36 -4.71
CA MET A 825 26.74 -3.47 -3.84
C MET A 825 27.37 -4.81 -4.28
N GLY A 826 28.20 -4.83 -5.33
CA GLY A 826 28.75 -6.04 -5.92
C GLY A 826 27.76 -6.81 -6.80
N GLU A 827 26.68 -6.17 -7.22
CA GLU A 827 25.63 -6.76 -8.05
C GLU A 827 25.81 -6.35 -9.51
N TYR A 828 25.89 -7.31 -10.41
CA TYR A 828 26.21 -7.06 -11.82
C TYR A 828 24.96 -7.11 -12.70
N ILE A 829 24.73 -6.04 -13.45
CA ILE A 829 23.70 -5.95 -14.49
C ILE A 829 24.40 -5.61 -15.80
N SER A 830 24.07 -6.33 -16.87
CA SER A 830 24.69 -6.09 -18.17
C SER A 830 24.08 -4.87 -18.86
N MET A 831 24.93 -3.95 -19.34
CA MET A 831 24.48 -2.83 -20.16
C MET A 831 24.26 -3.25 -21.62
N THR A 832 23.23 -2.69 -22.26
CA THR A 832 22.90 -2.92 -23.67
C THR A 832 23.68 -1.97 -24.58
N PRO A 833 24.35 -2.45 -25.65
CA PRO A 833 25.18 -1.62 -26.52
C PRO A 833 24.44 -0.47 -27.22
N THR A 834 23.12 -0.58 -27.40
CA THR A 834 22.27 0.44 -28.03
C THR A 834 21.87 1.60 -27.11
N ALA A 835 22.03 1.46 -25.79
CA ALA A 835 21.81 2.54 -24.83
C ALA A 835 22.99 3.52 -24.77
N ILE A 836 24.15 3.11 -25.30
CA ILE A 836 25.29 3.98 -25.53
C ILE A 836 24.88 4.95 -26.62
N ARG A 837 24.51 6.18 -26.23
CA ARG A 837 24.49 7.29 -27.19
C ARG A 837 25.83 7.25 -27.88
N THR A 838 25.83 6.99 -29.19
CA THR A 838 27.02 7.26 -29.98
C THR A 838 27.27 8.74 -29.77
N VAL A 839 28.24 9.07 -28.92
CA VAL A 839 28.69 10.43 -28.73
C VAL A 839 29.06 10.84 -30.14
N ASN A 840 28.21 11.65 -30.77
CA ASN A 840 28.65 12.51 -31.84
C ASN A 840 29.58 13.49 -31.13
N ALA A 841 30.79 13.02 -30.82
CA ALA A 841 31.94 13.86 -30.69
C ALA A 841 31.87 14.65 -31.98
N ARG A 842 31.50 15.94 -31.85
CA ARG A 842 31.64 16.87 -32.97
C ARG A 842 33.00 16.54 -33.55
N SER A 843 33.02 16.12 -34.81
CA SER A 843 34.21 15.61 -35.48
C SER A 843 35.29 16.67 -35.39
N SER A 844 36.07 16.65 -34.32
CA SER A 844 37.29 17.41 -34.18
C SER A 844 38.22 16.78 -35.20
N GLU A 845 38.51 17.54 -36.25
CA GLU A 845 39.38 17.12 -37.33
C GLU A 845 40.67 16.53 -36.75
N VAL A 846 41.08 15.36 -37.23
CA VAL A 846 42.34 14.74 -36.80
C VAL A 846 43.48 15.58 -37.37
N VAL A 847 44.18 16.30 -36.50
CA VAL A 847 45.30 17.18 -36.89
C VAL A 847 46.66 16.49 -36.81
N GLY A 848 46.73 15.30 -36.19
CA GLY A 848 47.94 14.50 -36.12
C GLY A 848 47.69 13.01 -35.90
N ARG A 849 48.51 12.14 -36.50
CA ARG A 849 48.43 10.68 -36.32
C ARG A 849 49.82 10.09 -36.15
N GLN A 850 49.97 9.25 -35.12
CA GLN A 850 51.17 8.47 -34.83
C GLN A 850 50.82 7.00 -34.74
N TYR A 851 51.74 6.13 -35.16
CA TYR A 851 51.55 4.68 -35.13
C TYR A 851 52.55 4.07 -34.16
N PHE A 852 52.12 3.04 -33.45
CA PHE A 852 52.92 2.29 -32.51
C PHE A 852 52.66 0.81 -32.70
N THR A 853 53.69 0.01 -32.44
CA THR A 853 53.56 -1.42 -32.24
C THR A 853 52.87 -1.72 -30.91
N ILE A 854 52.36 -2.94 -30.73
CA ILE A 854 51.63 -3.33 -29.51
C ILE A 854 52.50 -3.26 -28.23
N ASP A 855 53.83 -3.37 -28.38
CA ASP A 855 54.83 -3.20 -27.31
C ASP A 855 55.26 -1.73 -27.09
N GLY A 856 54.57 -0.77 -27.75
CA GLY A 856 54.70 0.65 -27.48
C GLY A 856 55.82 1.37 -28.24
N ARG A 857 56.49 0.72 -29.21
CA ARG A 857 57.49 1.39 -30.06
C ARG A 857 56.81 2.16 -31.19
N GLN A 858 57.16 3.43 -31.35
CA GLN A 858 56.64 4.27 -32.43
C GLN A 858 57.17 3.82 -33.79
N VAL A 859 56.29 3.73 -34.79
CA VAL A 859 56.57 3.37 -36.17
C VAL A 859 56.00 4.43 -37.11
N GLN A 860 56.60 4.60 -38.29
CA GLN A 860 56.16 5.62 -39.25
C GLN A 860 54.85 5.26 -39.98
N HIS A 861 54.58 3.95 -40.12
CA HIS A 861 53.38 3.42 -40.75
C HIS A 861 52.92 2.15 -40.02
N LEU A 862 51.65 1.79 -40.17
CA LEU A 862 51.10 0.53 -39.66
C LEU A 862 51.92 -0.67 -40.18
N GLN A 863 52.27 -1.59 -39.28
CA GLN A 863 52.95 -2.84 -39.60
C GLN A 863 51.92 -3.96 -39.78
N HIS A 864 52.22 -5.01 -40.54
CA HIS A 864 51.32 -6.16 -40.66
C HIS A 864 51.00 -6.76 -39.27
N GLY A 865 49.72 -6.91 -38.93
CA GLY A 865 49.26 -7.35 -37.61
C GLY A 865 48.68 -6.23 -36.74
N LEU A 866 48.73 -6.41 -35.42
CA LEU A 866 48.09 -5.51 -34.45
C LEU A 866 48.97 -4.30 -34.11
N ASN A 867 48.43 -3.10 -34.31
CA ASN A 867 49.09 -1.82 -34.05
C ASN A 867 48.22 -0.96 -33.12
N ILE A 868 48.85 0.05 -32.53
CA ILE A 868 48.21 1.13 -31.78
C ILE A 868 48.33 2.41 -32.61
N VAL A 869 47.22 3.09 -32.87
CA VAL A 869 47.17 4.38 -33.54
C VAL A 869 46.80 5.43 -32.52
N ARG A 870 47.62 6.48 -32.41
CA ARG A 870 47.36 7.64 -31.55
C ARG A 870 47.04 8.83 -32.42
N GLU A 871 45.84 9.38 -32.28
CA GLU A 871 45.33 10.51 -33.06
C GLU A 871 45.19 11.73 -32.15
N THR A 872 45.79 12.84 -32.56
CA THR A 872 45.62 14.14 -31.92
C THR A 872 44.52 14.90 -32.63
N LEU A 873 43.53 15.35 -31.85
CA LEU A 873 42.37 16.07 -32.35
C LEU A 873 42.62 17.58 -32.29
N ALA A 874 41.87 18.35 -33.09
CA ALA A 874 42.02 19.81 -33.20
C ALA A 874 41.85 20.56 -31.86
N ASP A 875 41.18 19.97 -30.88
CA ASP A 875 40.99 20.50 -29.52
C ASP A 875 42.14 20.15 -28.56
N GLY A 876 43.18 19.45 -29.04
CA GLY A 876 44.34 19.03 -28.25
C GLY A 876 44.16 17.70 -27.52
N SER A 877 42.96 17.10 -27.55
CA SER A 877 42.73 15.78 -26.97
C SER A 877 43.37 14.67 -27.83
N VAL A 878 43.60 13.51 -27.21
CA VAL A 878 44.28 12.39 -27.87
C VAL A 878 43.47 11.11 -27.75
N ARG A 879 43.10 10.54 -28.90
CA ARG A 879 42.43 9.24 -29.00
C ARG A 879 43.43 8.15 -29.35
N THR A 880 43.31 6.98 -28.71
CA THR A 880 44.16 5.81 -29.01
C THR A 880 43.30 4.64 -29.43
N THR A 881 43.60 4.04 -30.59
CA THR A 881 42.80 2.96 -31.20
C THR A 881 43.70 1.78 -31.57
N LYS A 882 43.26 0.55 -31.31
CA LYS A 882 43.94 -0.65 -31.83
C LYS A 882 43.48 -0.95 -33.25
N VAL A 883 44.42 -1.10 -34.18
CA VAL A 883 44.12 -1.34 -35.60
C VAL A 883 44.88 -2.57 -36.09
N ILE A 884 44.18 -3.48 -36.77
CA ILE A 884 44.80 -4.62 -37.45
C ILE A 884 45.06 -4.21 -38.90
N ALA A 885 46.32 -4.05 -39.26
CA ALA A 885 46.71 -3.80 -40.65
C ALA A 885 46.95 -5.13 -41.36
N LYS A 886 46.22 -5.36 -42.44
CA LYS A 886 46.34 -6.54 -43.29
C LYS A 886 47.49 -6.40 -44.27
#